data_AF-A0AAW0QA12-F1
#
_entry.id   AF-A0AAW0QA12-F1
#
_cell.length_a   1.000
_cell.length_b   1.000
_cell.length_c   1.000
_cell.angle_alpha   90.00
_cell.angle_beta   90.00
_cell.angle_gamma   90.00
#
_symmetry.space_group_name_H-M   'P 1'
#
loop_
_entity.id
_entity.type
_entity.pdbx_description
1 polymer ?
#
loop_
_entity_poly.entity_id
_entity_poly.type
_entity_poly.pdbx_seq_one_letter_code
_entity_poly.pdbx_strand_id
1 'polypeptide(L)'
;MLLPLFRRFNSLLLCLFLVVLCSFDMVDYHAANNQHSSGPQNAYMEQENDWDRDLLLDPAWERQQRKTFTAWCNSHLRKMGVQIENIEEDFRDGLKLMLLLEVISGERLPKPERGKMRVHFVSNVNKALDFIASKGVKLVSIGAEEIVDGNTKMTLGMIWTIILRFAIQDISVEETSAKEGLLLWCQRKTAPYKNVNVQNFHISWKDGLAFNALIHRHRPELINYDKLRKDDPLTNLNNAFDVAEKYLDIPKMLDAEDIVNTARPDEKAIMTYVSSFYHAFSGAQKAETAANRICKVLAVNQDNERLMEDYEKLASQLLEWIRRTIPWLENRTPEKTMAEMQQKLEDFRDYRRVHKPPKVQEKCQLEISFNTLQTKLRLSNRPAFMPSEGRMVSDINGAWQTLERAEKGYEEWLLYEIRRLERLDHLAEKFRQKAAIHESWTNGKETMLTQKEYETANLSDIAAIAQELNDLEYYDSPSVNTRCQNICEQWDRLGALTGSRRNALENTEKQLETIDEMYLEYAKRAAPFNNWMEGAMEDLQDMFIVHTIEEIEGLIAAHEQFKSTLPDADTERKAIQGIQDQVKNIGQTNNIKFSVTNPYTAITPESIDSKWEQTLQLVPQRDSALQEELSKQQSKNALRCQFASQANIVGPWIKQKMEEIGRISIEMNGTLEDQLTNVRDYKESITEYKPNMDQLEGVYKLIQEALIFDNTYTQYTMEHLRVSWEQLLTTIARTISEIENQILTRDAKGISQEQLHEYRTSFNHFDKDHSGALMAEEFKACLISLSYDVENDKQGDVEFARIMGIVDPNNSGAVTFQAFIDFMSRETTDTDTADQVIASFRILAGDKPYITPDELRRELPADQAEYCIARMAPYSGPDAVPEALDYMSFSTALYGESDL
;
A
#
# COMPACT_ATOMS: atom_id res chain seq x y z
N MET A 1 2.35 22.32 -34.44
CA MET A 1 3.70 22.86 -34.22
C MET A 1 4.64 22.17 -35.22
N LEU A 2 5.16 22.94 -36.17
CA LEU A 2 6.42 22.74 -36.92
C LEU A 2 6.60 21.50 -37.85
N LEU A 3 6.43 21.76 -39.16
CA LEU A 3 7.39 21.50 -40.25
C LEU A 3 8.87 21.77 -39.83
N PRO A 4 9.95 21.40 -40.57
CA PRO A 4 10.07 20.85 -41.95
C PRO A 4 11.27 19.85 -42.17
N LEU A 5 11.60 19.61 -43.47
CA LEU A 5 12.91 19.31 -44.11
C LEU A 5 13.06 17.88 -44.68
N PHE A 6 12.82 17.60 -45.97
CA PHE A 6 13.49 18.00 -47.24
C PHE A 6 14.91 17.43 -47.49
N ARG A 7 14.97 16.55 -48.53
CA ARG A 7 16.04 16.28 -49.54
C ARG A 7 17.42 15.73 -49.16
N ARG A 8 17.80 14.66 -49.86
CA ARG A 8 18.98 14.48 -50.78
C ARG A 8 18.76 13.12 -51.50
N PHE A 9 18.71 12.92 -52.83
CA PHE A 9 19.39 13.46 -54.02
C PHE A 9 20.90 13.20 -54.10
N ASN A 10 21.26 12.22 -54.96
CA ASN A 10 22.38 12.12 -55.91
C ASN A 10 22.28 10.72 -56.54
N SER A 11 21.99 10.46 -57.83
CA SER A 11 22.29 11.11 -59.10
C SER A 11 23.77 11.33 -59.39
N LEU A 12 24.31 10.44 -60.23
CA LEU A 12 25.47 10.55 -61.12
C LEU A 12 25.18 9.52 -62.23
N LEU A 13 25.09 9.82 -63.52
CA LEU A 13 25.31 11.06 -64.25
C LEU A 13 24.57 10.91 -65.60
N LEU A 14 23.75 11.90 -65.94
CA LEU A 14 23.23 12.15 -67.28
C LEU A 14 24.34 12.81 -68.12
N CYS A 15 24.48 12.45 -69.40
CA CYS A 15 25.06 13.24 -70.50
C CYS A 15 24.88 12.40 -71.78
N LEU A 16 24.37 12.83 -72.92
CA LEU A 16 23.81 14.12 -73.39
C LEU A 16 23.14 13.77 -74.75
N PHE A 17 21.87 14.12 -74.92
CA PHE A 17 21.34 15.06 -75.94
C PHE A 17 20.87 14.47 -77.29
N LEU A 18 19.55 14.46 -77.43
CA LEU A 18 18.84 15.01 -78.60
C LEU A 18 19.11 16.52 -78.71
N VAL A 19 19.14 17.07 -79.93
CA VAL A 19 18.27 18.16 -80.46
C VAL A 19 18.79 18.55 -81.85
N VAL A 20 17.87 19.10 -82.67
CA VAL A 20 18.07 19.97 -83.86
C VAL A 20 17.82 19.22 -85.17
N LEU A 21 16.91 19.62 -86.07
CA LEU A 21 15.72 20.50 -86.09
C LEU A 21 15.25 20.50 -87.56
N CYS A 22 13.97 20.84 -87.74
CA CYS A 22 13.37 21.44 -88.94
C CYS A 22 13.19 20.57 -90.19
N SER A 23 12.10 20.65 -90.96
CA SER A 23 10.82 21.37 -90.85
C SER A 23 9.98 21.02 -92.08
N PHE A 24 8.65 20.92 -91.90
CA PHE A 24 7.58 21.37 -92.83
C PHE A 24 7.48 20.72 -94.23
N ASP A 25 6.31 20.43 -94.83
CA ASP A 25 4.90 20.55 -94.43
C ASP A 25 4.00 19.78 -95.44
N MET A 26 2.83 19.38 -94.94
CA MET A 26 1.48 19.36 -95.54
C MET A 26 1.15 18.94 -97.02
N VAL A 27 0.20 17.98 -97.07
CA VAL A 27 -1.11 17.99 -97.78
C VAL A 27 -1.28 17.28 -99.17
N ASP A 28 -2.18 16.28 -99.12
CA ASP A 28 -3.20 15.75 -100.05
C ASP A 28 -2.98 15.41 -101.55
N TYR A 29 -3.47 14.20 -101.87
CA TYR A 29 -4.25 13.76 -103.05
C TYR A 29 -3.67 13.64 -104.48
N HIS A 30 -4.09 12.51 -105.10
CA HIS A 30 -4.26 12.16 -106.52
C HIS A 30 -3.07 11.81 -107.45
N ALA A 31 -3.02 10.51 -107.78
CA ALA A 31 -3.25 9.89 -109.10
C ALA A 31 -2.45 10.30 -110.37
N ALA A 32 -1.97 9.23 -111.02
CA ALA A 32 -1.97 8.96 -112.47
C ALA A 32 -0.76 9.36 -113.35
N ASN A 33 -0.10 8.30 -113.82
CA ASN A 33 0.24 7.99 -115.22
C ASN A 33 1.39 8.73 -115.97
N ASN A 34 2.42 7.93 -116.24
CA ASN A 34 2.87 7.49 -117.58
C ASN A 34 3.97 8.27 -118.33
N GLN A 35 4.68 7.46 -119.13
CA GLN A 35 5.58 7.78 -120.26
C GLN A 35 7.00 8.25 -119.92
N HIS A 36 8.08 7.87 -120.60
CA HIS A 36 8.45 6.90 -121.65
C HIS A 36 9.94 7.19 -121.97
N SER A 37 10.75 6.20 -122.34
CA SER A 37 12.03 6.33 -123.11
C SER A 37 12.82 5.01 -123.05
N SER A 38 13.50 4.47 -124.06
CA SER A 38 13.32 4.33 -125.51
C SER A 38 14.54 3.52 -126.04
N GLY A 39 14.30 2.34 -126.63
CA GLY A 39 15.11 1.63 -127.66
C GLY A 39 16.57 1.21 -127.37
N PRO A 40 17.24 0.45 -128.28
CA PRO A 40 16.78 -0.04 -129.59
C PRO A 40 17.12 -1.52 -129.95
N GLN A 41 16.56 -1.95 -131.10
CA GLN A 41 17.14 -2.81 -132.17
C GLN A 41 16.79 -4.31 -132.35
N ASN A 42 16.05 -4.52 -133.45
CA ASN A 42 15.90 -5.70 -134.30
C ASN A 42 17.23 -6.28 -134.83
N ALA A 43 17.27 -7.56 -135.20
CA ALA A 43 17.46 -8.00 -136.60
C ALA A 43 17.42 -9.54 -136.83
N TYR A 44 16.95 -9.89 -138.04
CA TYR A 44 17.12 -11.15 -138.81
C TYR A 44 16.26 -12.39 -138.47
N MET A 45 15.31 -12.72 -139.34
CA MET A 45 15.49 -13.82 -140.33
C MET A 45 14.44 -13.74 -141.44
N GLU A 46 14.96 -13.78 -142.66
CA GLU A 46 14.26 -13.79 -143.94
C GLU A 46 13.51 -15.11 -144.19
N GLN A 47 12.47 -15.00 -145.01
CA GLN A 47 11.76 -16.11 -145.65
C GLN A 47 12.65 -16.81 -146.67
N GLU A 48 12.72 -18.13 -146.62
CA GLU A 48 12.86 -18.93 -147.85
C GLU A 48 11.82 -20.06 -147.82
N ASN A 49 10.79 -19.84 -148.64
CA ASN A 49 10.01 -20.91 -149.24
C ASN A 49 10.91 -21.64 -150.24
N ASP A 50 11.07 -22.96 -150.08
CA ASP A 50 11.22 -23.82 -151.25
C ASP A 50 10.54 -25.16 -150.95
N TRP A 51 9.26 -25.18 -151.29
CA TRP A 51 8.51 -26.42 -151.45
C TRP A 51 8.82 -26.97 -152.84
N ASP A 52 8.89 -28.30 -152.88
CA ASP A 52 8.68 -29.16 -154.05
C ASP A 52 9.92 -29.73 -154.73
N ARG A 53 10.33 -30.90 -154.22
CA ARG A 53 10.40 -32.06 -155.11
C ARG A 53 10.23 -33.41 -154.40
N ASP A 54 9.12 -34.05 -154.75
CA ASP A 54 8.94 -35.49 -155.01
C ASP A 54 9.15 -36.52 -153.90
N LEU A 55 8.01 -37.04 -153.43
CA LEU A 55 7.59 -38.44 -153.59
C LEU A 55 8.71 -39.51 -153.59
N LEU A 56 8.61 -40.44 -152.64
CA LEU A 56 9.27 -41.76 -152.56
C LEU A 56 10.60 -41.89 -151.78
N LEU A 57 10.66 -41.44 -150.53
CA LEU A 57 11.55 -41.98 -149.46
C LEU A 57 11.15 -41.36 -148.11
N ASP A 58 10.85 -42.17 -147.09
CA ASP A 58 10.59 -41.74 -145.70
C ASP A 58 11.83 -40.98 -145.18
N PRO A 59 11.79 -39.65 -144.98
CA PRO A 59 12.94 -38.88 -144.53
C PRO A 59 13.41 -39.37 -143.15
N ALA A 60 14.71 -39.51 -142.92
CA ALA A 60 15.26 -40.01 -141.64
C ALA A 60 14.71 -39.26 -140.39
N TRP A 61 14.31 -37.99 -140.54
CA TRP A 61 13.68 -37.21 -139.48
C TRP A 61 12.24 -37.68 -139.14
N GLU A 62 11.44 -38.11 -140.12
CA GLU A 62 10.08 -38.64 -139.91
C GLU A 62 10.13 -39.93 -139.09
N ARG A 63 11.08 -40.81 -139.43
CA ARG A 63 11.33 -42.05 -138.67
C ARG A 63 11.73 -41.76 -137.21
N GLN A 64 12.61 -40.79 -136.99
CA GLN A 64 13.08 -40.44 -135.64
C GLN A 64 11.96 -39.82 -134.80
N GLN A 65 11.16 -38.92 -135.37
CA GLN A 65 9.98 -38.35 -134.69
C GLN A 65 8.93 -39.42 -134.39
N ARG A 66 8.64 -40.33 -135.33
CA ARG A 66 7.70 -41.44 -135.12
C ARG A 66 8.08 -42.28 -133.91
N LYS A 67 9.33 -42.73 -133.81
CA LYS A 67 9.81 -43.51 -132.64
C LYS A 67 9.65 -42.72 -131.34
N THR A 68 10.13 -41.47 -131.34
CA THR A 68 10.17 -40.63 -130.12
C THR A 68 8.78 -40.25 -129.63
N PHE A 69 7.90 -39.81 -130.54
CA PHE A 69 6.55 -39.39 -130.20
C PHE A 69 5.70 -40.60 -129.78
N THR A 70 5.88 -41.75 -130.41
CA THR A 70 5.20 -43.00 -129.99
C THR A 70 5.60 -43.37 -128.56
N ALA A 71 6.91 -43.37 -128.27
CA ALA A 71 7.42 -43.66 -126.92
C ALA A 71 6.96 -42.61 -125.89
N TRP A 72 6.92 -41.34 -126.26
CA TRP A 72 6.40 -40.27 -125.41
C TRP A 72 4.92 -40.47 -125.09
N CYS A 73 4.07 -40.74 -126.08
CA CYS A 73 2.65 -41.05 -125.87
C CYS A 73 2.49 -42.27 -124.96
N ASN A 74 3.25 -43.35 -125.20
CA ASN A 74 3.23 -44.55 -124.37
C ASN A 74 3.70 -44.30 -122.93
N SER A 75 4.62 -43.36 -122.69
CA SER A 75 5.06 -42.98 -121.35
C SER A 75 3.92 -42.41 -120.48
N HIS A 76 2.91 -41.81 -121.12
CA HIS A 76 1.72 -41.29 -120.48
C HIS A 76 0.59 -42.33 -120.46
N LEU A 77 0.34 -43.01 -121.59
CA LEU A 77 -0.74 -44.00 -121.72
C LEU A 77 -0.51 -45.27 -120.88
N ARG A 78 0.75 -45.64 -120.58
CA ARG A 78 1.08 -46.76 -119.68
C ARG A 78 0.42 -46.62 -118.31
N LYS A 79 0.20 -45.38 -117.83
CA LYS A 79 -0.48 -45.10 -116.55
C LYS A 79 -1.94 -45.55 -116.54
N MET A 80 -2.55 -45.66 -117.72
CA MET A 80 -3.94 -46.10 -117.93
C MET A 80 -4.01 -47.53 -118.50
N GLY A 81 -2.88 -48.22 -118.65
CA GLY A 81 -2.81 -49.57 -119.21
C GLY A 81 -3.06 -49.65 -120.73
N VAL A 82 -2.88 -48.55 -121.47
CA VAL A 82 -3.06 -48.49 -122.93
C VAL A 82 -1.70 -48.22 -123.60
N GLN A 83 -1.47 -48.79 -124.79
CA GLN A 83 -0.31 -48.47 -125.62
C GLN A 83 -0.69 -48.25 -127.10
N ILE A 84 0.19 -47.59 -127.82
CA ILE A 84 0.20 -47.45 -129.27
C ILE A 84 1.44 -48.12 -129.86
N GLU A 85 1.26 -48.81 -130.98
CA GLU A 85 2.33 -49.46 -131.76
C GLU A 85 2.64 -48.64 -133.00
N ASN A 86 1.60 -48.21 -133.73
CA ASN A 86 1.72 -47.39 -134.92
C ASN A 86 0.96 -46.09 -134.74
N ILE A 87 1.70 -44.99 -134.50
CA ILE A 87 1.14 -43.66 -134.24
C ILE A 87 0.20 -43.17 -135.35
N GLU A 88 0.41 -43.62 -136.58
CA GLU A 88 -0.33 -43.20 -137.77
C GLU A 88 -1.70 -43.90 -137.86
N GLU A 89 -1.80 -45.13 -137.33
CA GLU A 89 -3.02 -45.94 -137.36
C GLU A 89 -3.81 -45.85 -136.06
N ASP A 90 -3.11 -45.86 -134.93
CA ASP A 90 -3.69 -45.95 -133.60
C ASP A 90 -4.41 -44.68 -133.14
N PHE A 91 -4.12 -43.53 -133.75
CA PHE A 91 -4.81 -42.27 -133.47
C PHE A 91 -5.97 -41.97 -134.43
N ARG A 92 -6.18 -42.80 -135.46
CA ARG A 92 -7.20 -42.56 -136.49
C ARG A 92 -8.61 -42.55 -135.93
N ASP A 93 -8.91 -43.34 -134.89
CA ASP A 93 -10.25 -43.39 -134.28
C ASP A 93 -10.52 -42.26 -133.26
N GLY A 94 -9.49 -41.49 -132.92
CA GLY A 94 -9.51 -40.40 -131.94
C GLY A 94 -9.58 -40.84 -130.46
N LEU A 95 -9.82 -42.11 -130.15
CA LEU A 95 -10.04 -42.58 -128.78
C LEU A 95 -8.77 -42.51 -127.94
N LYS A 96 -7.67 -43.07 -128.47
CA LYS A 96 -6.36 -43.05 -127.80
C LYS A 96 -5.82 -41.63 -127.68
N LEU A 97 -6.11 -40.76 -128.65
CA LEU A 97 -5.74 -39.34 -128.63
C LEU A 97 -6.48 -38.58 -127.53
N MET A 98 -7.81 -38.77 -127.42
CA MET A 98 -8.59 -38.16 -126.34
C MET A 98 -8.11 -38.63 -124.96
N LEU A 99 -7.84 -39.92 -124.80
CA LEU A 99 -7.31 -40.46 -123.54
C LEU A 99 -5.95 -39.87 -123.20
N LEU A 100 -5.06 -39.72 -124.18
CA LEU A 100 -3.76 -39.07 -123.97
C LEU A 100 -3.94 -37.64 -123.46
N LEU A 101 -4.86 -36.86 -124.05
CA LEU A 101 -5.16 -35.49 -123.62
C LEU A 101 -5.71 -35.42 -122.20
N GLU A 102 -6.58 -36.36 -121.80
CA GLU A 102 -7.07 -36.44 -120.42
C GLU A 102 -5.91 -36.69 -119.43
N VAL A 103 -5.01 -37.62 -119.77
CA VAL A 103 -3.90 -38.00 -118.89
C VAL A 103 -2.89 -36.87 -118.72
N ILE A 104 -2.54 -36.15 -119.78
CA ILE A 104 -1.55 -35.07 -119.70
C ILE A 104 -2.11 -33.78 -119.10
N SER A 105 -3.41 -33.51 -119.26
CA SER A 105 -4.03 -32.30 -118.72
C SER A 105 -4.60 -32.49 -117.30
N GLY A 106 -4.93 -33.72 -116.91
CA GLY A 106 -5.66 -34.02 -115.68
C GLY A 106 -7.16 -33.68 -115.75
N GLU A 107 -7.66 -33.25 -116.92
CA GLU A 107 -9.06 -32.87 -117.13
C GLU A 107 -9.82 -33.93 -117.93
N ARG A 108 -11.13 -34.03 -117.71
CA ARG A 108 -11.99 -34.96 -118.44
C ARG A 108 -12.48 -34.33 -119.74
N LEU A 109 -12.32 -35.05 -120.86
CA LEU A 109 -12.83 -34.64 -122.16
C LEU A 109 -14.30 -35.11 -122.33
N PRO A 110 -15.05 -34.55 -123.31
CA PRO A 110 -16.38 -35.03 -123.65
C PRO A 110 -16.38 -36.52 -123.99
N LYS A 111 -17.50 -37.22 -123.71
CA LYS A 111 -17.59 -38.66 -123.97
C LYS A 111 -17.33 -38.99 -125.45
N PRO A 112 -16.45 -39.97 -125.75
CA PRO A 112 -16.17 -40.36 -127.13
C PRO A 112 -17.32 -41.16 -127.76
N GLU A 113 -17.48 -41.04 -129.07
CA GLU A 113 -18.35 -41.87 -129.89
C GLU A 113 -17.69 -43.25 -130.11
N ARG A 114 -18.42 -44.35 -129.86
CA ARG A 114 -17.89 -45.72 -129.92
C ARG A 114 -18.11 -46.44 -131.26
N GLY A 115 -18.57 -45.72 -132.30
CA GLY A 115 -18.90 -46.33 -133.59
C GLY A 115 -17.67 -46.58 -134.48
N LYS A 116 -17.77 -47.54 -135.41
CA LYS A 116 -16.67 -47.95 -136.32
C LYS A 116 -16.64 -47.21 -137.67
N MET A 117 -17.63 -46.34 -137.94
CA MET A 117 -17.68 -45.56 -139.18
C MET A 117 -16.74 -44.35 -139.11
N ARG A 118 -16.15 -43.97 -140.26
CA ARG A 118 -15.25 -42.80 -140.38
C ARG A 118 -15.82 -41.51 -139.77
N VAL A 119 -17.13 -41.28 -139.87
CA VAL A 119 -17.78 -40.10 -139.26
C VAL A 119 -17.64 -40.04 -137.73
N HIS A 120 -17.65 -41.18 -137.04
CA HIS A 120 -17.44 -41.23 -135.59
C HIS A 120 -15.98 -40.93 -135.24
N PHE A 121 -15.04 -41.40 -136.05
CA PHE A 121 -13.61 -41.12 -135.89
C PHE A 121 -13.32 -39.63 -136.06
N VAL A 122 -13.86 -39.00 -137.11
CA VAL A 122 -13.75 -37.55 -137.33
C VAL A 122 -14.36 -36.78 -136.17
N SER A 123 -15.50 -37.21 -135.63
CA SER A 123 -16.11 -36.56 -134.45
C SER A 123 -15.22 -36.64 -133.21
N ASN A 124 -14.61 -37.80 -132.93
CA ASN A 124 -13.70 -37.97 -131.79
C ASN A 124 -12.42 -37.15 -131.94
N VAL A 125 -11.81 -37.16 -133.13
CA VAL A 125 -10.63 -36.34 -133.41
C VAL A 125 -10.97 -34.85 -133.30
N ASN A 126 -12.11 -34.39 -133.82
CA ASN A 126 -12.55 -32.99 -133.63
C ASN A 126 -12.69 -32.63 -132.15
N LYS A 127 -13.31 -33.48 -131.32
CA LYS A 127 -13.38 -33.26 -129.86
C LYS A 127 -11.99 -33.10 -129.24
N ALA A 128 -11.00 -33.88 -129.70
CA ALA A 128 -9.62 -33.77 -129.25
C ALA A 128 -8.94 -32.47 -129.74
N LEU A 129 -9.11 -32.11 -131.02
CA LEU A 129 -8.55 -30.88 -131.60
C LEU A 129 -9.15 -29.62 -130.98
N ASP A 130 -10.46 -29.60 -130.70
CA ASP A 130 -11.13 -28.50 -129.99
C ASP A 130 -10.57 -28.32 -128.58
N PHE A 131 -10.32 -29.42 -127.86
CA PHE A 131 -9.67 -29.38 -126.56
C PHE A 131 -8.25 -28.80 -126.66
N ILE A 132 -7.45 -29.26 -127.62
CA ILE A 132 -6.09 -28.74 -127.85
C ILE A 132 -6.12 -27.23 -128.15
N ALA A 133 -7.04 -26.78 -129.01
CA ALA A 133 -7.22 -25.37 -129.34
C ALA A 133 -7.61 -24.54 -128.10
N SER A 134 -8.52 -25.05 -127.26
CA SER A 134 -8.92 -24.40 -126.00
C SER A 134 -7.78 -24.21 -125.00
N LYS A 135 -6.73 -25.05 -125.08
CA LYS A 135 -5.53 -24.94 -124.25
C LYS A 135 -4.49 -23.97 -124.82
N GLY A 136 -4.84 -23.23 -125.87
CA GLY A 136 -4.03 -22.14 -126.43
C GLY A 136 -3.06 -22.57 -127.52
N VAL A 137 -3.26 -23.74 -128.13
CA VAL A 137 -2.45 -24.23 -129.25
C VAL A 137 -3.04 -23.77 -130.58
N LYS A 138 -2.22 -23.13 -131.43
CA LYS A 138 -2.61 -22.75 -132.79
C LYS A 138 -2.41 -23.93 -133.74
N LEU A 139 -3.50 -24.63 -134.08
CA LEU A 139 -3.53 -25.70 -135.08
C LEU A 139 -3.64 -25.10 -136.48
N VAL A 140 -2.50 -24.71 -137.08
CA VAL A 140 -2.45 -24.21 -138.46
C VAL A 140 -2.24 -25.40 -139.39
N SER A 141 -3.14 -25.59 -140.36
CA SER A 141 -3.09 -26.65 -141.38
C SER A 141 -3.27 -28.10 -140.89
N ILE A 142 -3.81 -28.33 -139.69
CA ILE A 142 -4.16 -29.67 -139.16
C ILE A 142 -5.68 -29.77 -139.01
N GLY A 143 -6.32 -30.59 -139.85
CA GLY A 143 -7.75 -30.92 -139.78
C GLY A 143 -8.00 -32.32 -139.22
N ALA A 144 -9.20 -32.60 -138.73
CA ALA A 144 -9.55 -33.92 -138.23
C ALA A 144 -9.55 -35.00 -139.33
N GLU A 145 -9.88 -34.62 -140.57
CA GLU A 145 -9.85 -35.53 -141.71
C GLU A 145 -8.44 -36.09 -141.95
N GLU A 146 -7.41 -35.25 -141.87
CA GLU A 146 -6.01 -35.64 -142.10
C GLU A 146 -5.53 -36.69 -141.11
N ILE A 147 -5.95 -36.59 -139.85
CA ILE A 147 -5.60 -37.55 -138.79
C ILE A 147 -6.36 -38.87 -139.00
N VAL A 148 -7.66 -38.80 -139.30
CA VAL A 148 -8.49 -39.99 -139.54
C VAL A 148 -8.08 -40.72 -140.81
N ASP A 149 -7.59 -40.01 -141.82
CA ASP A 149 -7.13 -40.61 -143.08
C ASP A 149 -5.69 -41.13 -143.00
N GLY A 150 -4.98 -40.86 -141.90
CA GLY A 150 -3.67 -41.43 -141.61
C GLY A 150 -2.49 -40.65 -142.24
N ASN A 151 -2.62 -39.33 -142.40
CA ASN A 151 -1.53 -38.49 -142.89
C ASN A 151 -0.41 -38.38 -141.85
N THR A 152 0.69 -39.11 -142.08
CA THR A 152 1.85 -39.21 -141.17
C THR A 152 2.39 -37.85 -140.74
N LYS A 153 2.58 -36.92 -141.68
CA LYS A 153 3.13 -35.58 -141.38
C LYS A 153 2.20 -34.75 -140.50
N MET A 154 0.89 -34.82 -140.75
CA MET A 154 -0.10 -34.09 -139.96
C MET A 154 -0.27 -34.69 -138.56
N THR A 155 -0.24 -36.02 -138.45
CA THR A 155 -0.27 -36.72 -137.15
C THR A 155 0.95 -36.40 -136.30
N LEU A 156 2.15 -36.47 -136.88
CA LEU A 156 3.38 -36.07 -136.17
C LEU A 156 3.37 -34.58 -135.82
N GLY A 157 2.88 -33.72 -136.71
CA GLY A 157 2.70 -32.28 -136.46
C GLY A 157 1.77 -31.99 -135.27
N MET A 158 0.64 -32.70 -135.19
CA MET A 158 -0.32 -32.58 -134.08
C MET A 158 0.29 -33.07 -132.77
N ILE A 159 0.94 -34.23 -132.75
CA ILE A 159 1.56 -34.75 -131.53
C ILE A 159 2.68 -33.83 -131.06
N TRP A 160 3.45 -33.24 -131.97
CA TRP A 160 4.44 -32.23 -131.62
C TRP A 160 3.82 -31.00 -130.96
N THR A 161 2.69 -30.47 -131.46
CA THR A 161 2.07 -29.28 -130.82
C THR A 161 1.53 -29.61 -129.42
N ILE A 162 1.06 -30.84 -129.20
CA ILE A 162 0.69 -31.35 -127.87
C ILE A 162 1.92 -31.43 -126.96
N ILE A 163 3.01 -32.07 -127.40
CA ILE A 163 4.26 -32.16 -126.63
C ILE A 163 4.76 -30.76 -126.29
N LEU A 164 4.82 -29.87 -127.28
CA LEU A 164 5.27 -28.49 -127.10
C LEU A 164 4.43 -27.81 -126.04
N ARG A 165 3.09 -27.88 -126.11
CA ARG A 165 2.21 -27.19 -125.17
C ARG A 165 2.26 -27.73 -123.74
N PHE A 166 2.17 -29.06 -123.59
CA PHE A 166 1.95 -29.70 -122.29
C PHE A 166 3.26 -30.13 -121.62
N ALA A 167 4.34 -30.36 -122.37
CA ALA A 167 5.62 -30.77 -121.82
C ALA A 167 6.70 -29.69 -121.90
N ILE A 168 6.61 -28.69 -122.79
CA ILE A 168 7.71 -27.73 -122.98
C ILE A 168 7.29 -26.30 -122.63
N GLN A 169 6.10 -25.87 -123.05
CA GLN A 169 5.68 -24.47 -123.03
C GLN A 169 5.61 -23.86 -121.62
N ASP A 170 5.31 -24.68 -120.61
CA ASP A 170 5.25 -24.26 -119.20
C ASP A 170 6.63 -24.24 -118.52
N ILE A 171 7.71 -24.59 -119.24
CA ILE A 171 9.09 -24.50 -118.76
C ILE A 171 9.56 -23.05 -118.90
N SER A 172 9.35 -22.21 -117.88
CA SER A 172 9.95 -20.87 -117.82
C SER A 172 11.13 -20.86 -116.86
N VAL A 173 12.29 -20.47 -117.39
CA VAL A 173 13.50 -20.20 -116.61
C VAL A 173 13.92 -18.77 -116.96
N GLU A 174 13.88 -17.87 -115.98
CA GLU A 174 14.27 -16.46 -116.13
C GLU A 174 13.50 -15.71 -117.24
N GLU A 175 12.18 -15.90 -117.29
CA GLU A 175 11.27 -15.17 -118.20
C GLU A 175 11.57 -15.33 -119.72
N THR A 176 12.42 -16.29 -120.09
CA THR A 176 12.70 -16.64 -121.49
C THR A 176 11.61 -17.53 -122.09
N SER A 177 11.53 -17.58 -123.42
CA SER A 177 10.58 -18.46 -124.11
C SER A 177 10.82 -19.92 -123.74
N ALA A 178 9.80 -20.76 -123.76
CA ALA A 178 9.88 -22.13 -123.26
C ALA A 178 11.04 -22.99 -123.82
N LYS A 179 11.30 -22.86 -125.13
CA LYS A 179 12.41 -23.52 -125.80
C LYS A 179 13.77 -22.99 -125.32
N GLU A 180 13.89 -21.68 -125.21
CA GLU A 180 15.11 -21.01 -124.71
C GLU A 180 15.33 -21.30 -123.22
N GLY A 181 14.27 -21.34 -122.41
CA GLY A 181 14.31 -21.68 -120.99
C GLY A 181 14.76 -23.12 -120.77
N LEU A 182 14.27 -24.08 -121.56
CA LEU A 182 14.76 -25.46 -121.52
C LEU A 182 16.23 -25.54 -121.96
N LEU A 183 16.65 -24.78 -122.99
CA LEU A 183 18.04 -24.76 -123.45
C LEU A 183 18.96 -24.14 -122.39
N LEU A 184 18.56 -23.02 -121.79
CA LEU A 184 19.27 -22.32 -120.73
C LEU A 184 19.40 -23.21 -119.48
N TRP A 185 18.34 -23.96 -119.15
CA TRP A 185 18.41 -24.95 -118.08
C TRP A 185 19.47 -26.01 -118.38
N CYS A 186 19.48 -26.57 -119.60
CA CYS A 186 20.50 -27.54 -120.00
C CYS A 186 21.90 -26.94 -119.87
N GLN A 187 22.12 -25.76 -120.45
CA GLN A 187 23.40 -25.03 -120.40
C GLN A 187 23.87 -24.79 -118.98
N ARG A 188 23.01 -24.32 -118.08
CA ARG A 188 23.38 -24.05 -116.68
C ARG A 188 23.74 -25.33 -115.92
N LYS A 189 23.02 -26.41 -116.18
CA LYS A 189 23.27 -27.70 -115.51
C LYS A 189 24.53 -28.36 -116.05
N THR A 190 24.85 -28.19 -117.33
CA THR A 190 26.05 -28.74 -117.96
C THR A 190 27.26 -27.79 -117.95
N ALA A 191 27.11 -26.52 -117.57
CA ALA A 191 28.20 -25.53 -117.53
C ALA A 191 29.48 -25.98 -116.78
N PRO A 192 29.39 -26.78 -115.69
CA PRO A 192 30.60 -27.28 -115.02
C PRO A 192 31.42 -28.30 -115.82
N TYR A 193 30.84 -28.91 -116.86
CA TYR A 193 31.46 -30.00 -117.64
C TYR A 193 32.16 -29.43 -118.87
N LYS A 194 33.49 -29.34 -118.82
CA LYS A 194 34.32 -28.71 -119.87
C LYS A 194 34.20 -29.37 -121.25
N ASN A 195 33.87 -30.66 -121.30
CA ASN A 195 33.74 -31.44 -122.53
C ASN A 195 32.34 -31.37 -123.17
N VAL A 196 31.40 -30.63 -122.56
CA VAL A 196 30.01 -30.48 -123.03
C VAL A 196 29.71 -29.01 -123.30
N ASN A 197 29.23 -28.73 -124.51
CA ASN A 197 28.77 -27.40 -124.90
C ASN A 197 27.42 -27.50 -125.61
N VAL A 198 26.34 -27.21 -124.89
CA VAL A 198 24.97 -27.32 -125.39
C VAL A 198 24.55 -26.00 -126.03
N GLN A 199 24.47 -25.93 -127.36
CA GLN A 199 24.05 -24.72 -128.10
C GLN A 199 22.72 -24.89 -128.83
N ASN A 200 22.32 -26.13 -129.12
CA ASN A 200 21.11 -26.46 -129.86
C ASN A 200 20.58 -27.82 -129.44
N PHE A 201 19.33 -28.15 -129.82
CA PHE A 201 18.73 -29.46 -129.57
C PHE A 201 18.96 -30.46 -130.72
N HIS A 202 20.04 -30.33 -131.51
CA HIS A 202 20.37 -31.31 -132.55
C HIS A 202 21.80 -31.84 -132.42
N ILE A 203 22.79 -31.09 -132.89
CA ILE A 203 24.18 -31.56 -133.03
C ILE A 203 24.88 -31.59 -131.67
N SER A 204 24.50 -30.70 -130.74
CA SER A 204 25.12 -30.61 -129.40
C SER A 204 24.90 -31.86 -128.52
N TRP A 205 23.98 -32.73 -128.90
CA TRP A 205 23.62 -33.93 -128.15
C TRP A 205 24.11 -35.23 -128.82
N LYS A 206 24.72 -35.11 -130.00
CA LYS A 206 25.09 -36.25 -130.85
C LYS A 206 26.19 -37.12 -130.23
N ASP A 207 27.07 -36.55 -129.41
CA ASP A 207 28.15 -37.29 -128.74
C ASP A 207 27.70 -38.03 -127.45
N GLY A 208 26.44 -37.84 -127.03
CA GLY A 208 25.85 -38.44 -125.83
C GLY A 208 26.33 -37.88 -124.49
N LEU A 209 27.38 -37.05 -124.47
CA LEU A 209 27.96 -36.54 -123.23
C LEU A 209 27.00 -35.57 -122.51
N ALA A 210 26.23 -34.78 -123.27
CA ALA A 210 25.25 -33.85 -122.70
C ALA A 210 24.16 -34.55 -121.87
N PHE A 211 23.64 -35.70 -122.34
CA PHE A 211 22.66 -36.48 -121.58
C PHE A 211 23.25 -37.03 -120.28
N ASN A 212 24.45 -37.61 -120.35
CA ASN A 212 25.15 -38.13 -119.17
C ASN A 212 25.48 -37.01 -118.16
N ALA A 213 25.88 -35.83 -118.63
CA ALA A 213 26.20 -34.69 -117.78
C ALA A 213 24.96 -34.18 -117.02
N LEU A 214 23.80 -34.13 -117.68
CA LEU A 214 22.54 -33.73 -117.04
C LEU A 214 22.11 -34.69 -115.94
N ILE A 215 22.21 -36.00 -116.19
CA ILE A 215 21.89 -37.02 -115.18
C ILE A 215 22.90 -36.93 -114.04
N HIS A 216 24.21 -36.93 -114.31
CA HIS A 216 25.25 -36.84 -113.28
C HIS A 216 25.14 -35.55 -112.43
N ARG A 217 24.67 -34.43 -113.03
CA ARG A 217 24.50 -33.17 -112.27
C ARG A 217 23.41 -33.26 -111.20
N HIS A 218 22.33 -33.98 -111.46
CA HIS A 218 21.20 -34.12 -110.54
C HIS A 218 21.31 -35.38 -109.67
N ARG A 219 21.95 -36.43 -110.20
CA ARG A 219 22.08 -37.75 -109.63
C ARG A 219 23.50 -38.28 -109.91
N PRO A 220 24.53 -37.72 -109.25
CA PRO A 220 25.92 -38.09 -109.49
C PRO A 220 26.20 -39.56 -109.20
N GLU A 221 25.42 -40.19 -108.34
CA GLU A 221 25.52 -41.61 -107.98
C GLU A 221 25.21 -42.57 -109.14
N LEU A 222 24.50 -42.12 -110.17
CA LEU A 222 24.00 -43.00 -111.24
C LEU A 222 24.95 -43.13 -112.42
N ILE A 223 25.88 -42.20 -112.62
CA ILE A 223 26.77 -42.16 -113.78
C ILE A 223 28.20 -41.91 -113.35
N ASN A 224 29.13 -42.77 -113.80
CA ASN A 224 30.55 -42.50 -113.68
C ASN A 224 31.03 -41.70 -114.89
N TYR A 225 31.04 -40.37 -114.74
CA TYR A 225 31.29 -39.46 -115.86
C TYR A 225 32.75 -39.53 -116.39
N ASP A 226 33.72 -39.87 -115.54
CA ASP A 226 35.15 -39.91 -115.91
C ASP A 226 35.49 -41.03 -116.91
N LYS A 227 34.65 -42.06 -117.00
CA LYS A 227 34.84 -43.18 -117.94
C LYS A 227 34.33 -42.87 -119.36
N LEU A 228 33.55 -41.81 -119.53
CA LEU A 228 32.92 -41.47 -120.80
C LEU A 228 33.88 -40.69 -121.70
N ARG A 229 33.91 -41.03 -122.98
CA ARG A 229 34.79 -40.37 -123.96
C ARG A 229 34.01 -39.94 -125.20
N LYS A 230 34.44 -38.86 -125.83
CA LYS A 230 33.73 -38.22 -126.96
C LYS A 230 33.76 -39.06 -128.25
N ASP A 231 34.75 -39.92 -128.40
CA ASP A 231 34.97 -40.81 -129.54
C ASP A 231 34.02 -42.02 -129.59
N ASP A 232 33.29 -42.31 -128.50
CA ASP A 232 32.31 -43.40 -128.45
C ASP A 232 30.88 -42.89 -128.16
N PRO A 233 30.24 -42.24 -129.15
CA PRO A 233 28.92 -41.64 -128.96
C PRO A 233 27.82 -42.69 -128.74
N LEU A 234 27.95 -43.89 -129.33
CA LEU A 234 26.95 -44.93 -129.25
C LEU A 234 26.83 -45.49 -127.82
N THR A 235 27.96 -45.79 -127.18
CA THR A 235 27.97 -46.25 -125.78
C THR A 235 27.51 -45.15 -124.83
N ASN A 236 27.92 -43.89 -125.05
CA ASN A 236 27.50 -42.77 -124.22
C ASN A 236 25.97 -42.59 -124.23
N LEU A 237 25.36 -42.61 -125.43
CA LEU A 237 23.91 -42.45 -125.59
C LEU A 237 23.14 -43.60 -124.93
N ASN A 238 23.53 -44.85 -125.21
CA ASN A 238 22.90 -46.02 -124.61
C ASN A 238 23.02 -46.01 -123.07
N ASN A 239 24.18 -45.65 -122.52
CA ASN A 239 24.36 -45.53 -121.07
C ASN A 239 23.40 -44.52 -120.46
N ALA A 240 23.26 -43.32 -121.04
CA ALA A 240 22.31 -42.33 -120.54
C ALA A 240 20.86 -42.82 -120.63
N PHE A 241 20.49 -43.47 -121.73
CA PHE A 241 19.13 -43.96 -121.97
C PHE A 241 18.77 -45.13 -121.05
N ASP A 242 19.70 -46.06 -120.81
CA ASP A 242 19.56 -47.17 -119.87
C ASP A 242 19.41 -46.68 -118.42
N VAL A 243 20.26 -45.73 -118.01
CA VAL A 243 20.21 -45.14 -116.67
C VAL A 243 18.90 -44.38 -116.46
N ALA A 244 18.44 -43.63 -117.47
CA ALA A 244 17.20 -42.88 -117.41
C ALA A 244 15.97 -43.79 -117.27
N GLU A 245 15.92 -44.89 -118.03
CA GLU A 245 14.82 -45.85 -117.95
C GLU A 245 14.80 -46.60 -116.61
N LYS A 246 15.96 -47.12 -116.18
CA LYS A 246 16.04 -47.97 -115.00
C LYS A 246 15.88 -47.21 -113.68
N TYR A 247 16.40 -46.00 -113.58
CA TYR A 247 16.47 -45.26 -112.30
C TYR A 247 15.65 -43.98 -112.25
N LEU A 248 15.31 -43.38 -113.40
CA LEU A 248 14.52 -42.14 -113.45
C LEU A 248 13.09 -42.36 -113.96
N ASP A 249 12.74 -43.60 -114.34
CA ASP A 249 11.46 -43.98 -114.97
C ASP A 249 11.13 -43.17 -116.25
N ILE A 250 12.17 -42.69 -116.94
CA ILE A 250 12.07 -42.00 -118.22
C ILE A 250 12.29 -43.04 -119.32
N PRO A 251 11.26 -43.43 -120.10
CA PRO A 251 11.40 -44.50 -121.09
C PRO A 251 12.34 -44.09 -122.22
N LYS A 252 12.97 -45.06 -122.87
CA LYS A 252 13.85 -44.80 -124.02
C LYS A 252 13.03 -44.31 -125.22
N MET A 253 13.01 -43.00 -125.44
CA MET A 253 12.31 -42.40 -126.58
C MET A 253 13.20 -42.24 -127.80
N LEU A 254 14.53 -42.23 -127.60
CA LEU A 254 15.51 -42.05 -128.65
C LEU A 254 16.31 -43.34 -128.87
N ASP A 255 16.65 -43.59 -130.13
CA ASP A 255 17.52 -44.69 -130.54
C ASP A 255 18.93 -44.14 -130.77
N ALA A 256 19.92 -44.74 -130.11
CA ALA A 256 21.30 -44.28 -130.18
C ALA A 256 21.88 -44.42 -131.59
N GLU A 257 21.51 -45.48 -132.33
CA GLU A 257 21.97 -45.70 -133.70
C GLU A 257 21.43 -44.63 -134.65
N ASP A 258 20.16 -44.27 -134.51
CA ASP A 258 19.52 -43.24 -135.35
C ASP A 258 20.17 -41.86 -135.15
N ILE A 259 20.55 -41.51 -133.92
CA ILE A 259 21.22 -40.23 -133.61
C ILE A 259 22.63 -40.18 -134.20
N VAL A 260 23.40 -41.26 -134.09
CA VAL A 260 24.80 -41.30 -134.56
C VAL A 260 24.86 -41.32 -136.08
N ASN A 261 24.04 -42.14 -136.73
CA ASN A 261 24.04 -42.34 -138.18
C ASN A 261 23.44 -41.15 -138.96
N THR A 262 22.59 -40.34 -138.32
CA THR A 262 22.01 -39.16 -138.96
C THR A 262 22.95 -37.95 -138.85
N ALA A 263 23.20 -37.25 -139.97
CA ALA A 263 24.09 -36.08 -140.00
C ALA A 263 23.63 -34.98 -139.01
N ARG A 264 22.32 -34.72 -138.96
CA ARG A 264 21.68 -33.79 -138.03
C ARG A 264 20.51 -34.50 -137.34
N PRO A 265 20.64 -34.87 -136.05
CA PRO A 265 19.53 -35.43 -135.29
C PRO A 265 18.32 -34.48 -135.25
N ASP A 266 17.11 -35.05 -135.23
CA ASP A 266 15.87 -34.26 -135.22
C ASP A 266 15.72 -33.45 -133.92
N GLU A 267 15.47 -32.15 -134.08
CA GLU A 267 15.41 -31.19 -132.98
C GLU A 267 14.22 -31.47 -132.04
N LYS A 268 13.06 -31.82 -132.63
CA LYS A 268 11.82 -32.06 -131.90
C LYS A 268 11.92 -33.33 -131.06
N ALA A 269 12.52 -34.38 -131.62
CA ALA A 269 12.78 -35.63 -130.94
C ALA A 269 13.67 -35.42 -129.69
N ILE A 270 14.80 -34.71 -129.84
CA ILE A 270 15.69 -34.44 -128.70
C ILE A 270 15.00 -33.54 -127.66
N MET A 271 14.30 -32.48 -128.08
CA MET A 271 13.57 -31.60 -127.14
C MET A 271 12.54 -32.37 -126.31
N THR A 272 11.82 -33.31 -126.93
CA THR A 272 10.81 -34.16 -126.26
C THR A 272 11.46 -35.03 -125.18
N TYR A 273 12.62 -35.59 -125.48
CA TYR A 273 13.33 -36.44 -124.53
C TYR A 273 13.97 -35.62 -123.39
N VAL A 274 14.60 -34.49 -123.73
CA VAL A 274 15.22 -33.58 -122.75
C VAL A 274 14.18 -32.93 -121.83
N SER A 275 12.98 -32.60 -122.32
CA SER A 275 11.91 -32.07 -121.47
C SER A 275 11.42 -33.10 -120.44
N SER A 276 11.47 -34.39 -120.79
CA SER A 276 11.16 -35.48 -119.84
C SER A 276 12.18 -35.51 -118.68
N PHE A 277 13.47 -35.29 -118.95
CA PHE A 277 14.48 -35.09 -117.90
C PHE A 277 14.21 -33.85 -117.06
N TYR A 278 13.81 -32.73 -117.68
CA TYR A 278 13.47 -31.51 -116.94
C TYR A 278 12.34 -31.75 -115.94
N HIS A 279 11.24 -32.38 -116.35
CA HIS A 279 10.11 -32.66 -115.46
C HIS A 279 10.45 -33.63 -114.34
N ALA A 280 11.21 -34.69 -114.63
CA ALA A 280 11.67 -35.64 -113.63
C ALA A 280 12.52 -34.95 -112.54
N PHE A 281 13.40 -34.03 -112.92
CA PHE A 281 14.26 -33.32 -111.96
C PHE A 281 13.59 -32.09 -111.31
N SER A 282 12.69 -31.38 -112.00
CA SER A 282 11.95 -30.22 -111.47
C SER A 282 10.87 -30.62 -110.46
N GLY A 283 10.17 -31.73 -110.71
CA GLY A 283 9.16 -32.27 -109.78
C GLY A 283 9.72 -32.57 -108.40
N ALA A 284 10.94 -33.11 -108.33
CA ALA A 284 11.63 -33.39 -107.06
C ALA A 284 11.90 -32.11 -106.25
N GLN A 285 12.29 -31.01 -106.90
CA GLN A 285 12.63 -29.75 -106.22
C GLN A 285 11.40 -28.99 -105.69
N LYS A 286 10.25 -29.07 -106.40
CA LYS A 286 8.97 -28.49 -105.95
C LYS A 286 8.41 -29.23 -104.73
N ALA A 287 8.57 -30.56 -104.68
CA ALA A 287 8.18 -31.36 -103.51
C ALA A 287 9.00 -30.98 -102.26
N GLU A 288 10.30 -30.76 -102.41
CA GLU A 288 11.19 -30.35 -101.31
C GLU A 288 10.81 -28.97 -100.71
N THR A 289 10.49 -27.99 -101.56
CA THR A 289 10.07 -26.66 -101.09
C THR A 289 8.70 -26.65 -100.40
N ALA A 290 7.76 -27.47 -100.87
CA ALA A 290 6.48 -27.68 -100.20
C ALA A 290 6.68 -28.38 -98.83
N ALA A 291 7.53 -29.42 -98.80
CA ALA A 291 7.89 -30.12 -97.56
C ALA A 291 8.51 -29.16 -96.54
N ASN A 292 9.42 -28.27 -96.96
CA ASN A 292 10.04 -27.26 -96.09
C ASN A 292 9.03 -26.25 -95.51
N ARG A 293 8.00 -25.87 -96.27
CA ARG A 293 6.92 -25.00 -95.76
C ARG A 293 6.06 -25.71 -94.72
N ILE A 294 5.69 -26.96 -94.99
CA ILE A 294 4.95 -27.81 -94.05
C ILE A 294 5.77 -28.02 -92.77
N CYS A 295 7.06 -28.34 -92.88
CA CYS A 295 7.95 -28.50 -91.73
C CYS A 295 8.03 -27.24 -90.87
N LYS A 296 8.07 -26.04 -91.47
CA LYS A 296 8.05 -24.77 -90.72
C LYS A 296 6.74 -24.56 -89.95
N VAL A 297 5.60 -24.82 -90.59
CA VAL A 297 4.29 -24.68 -89.94
C VAL A 297 4.08 -25.73 -88.85
N LEU A 298 4.54 -26.96 -89.08
CA LEU A 298 4.55 -28.03 -88.08
C LEU A 298 5.47 -27.70 -86.91
N ALA A 299 6.67 -27.15 -87.15
CA ALA A 299 7.58 -26.74 -86.08
C ALA A 299 6.95 -25.68 -85.17
N VAL A 300 6.31 -24.65 -85.75
CA VAL A 300 5.59 -23.63 -84.96
C VAL A 300 4.43 -24.25 -84.18
N ASN A 301 3.73 -25.25 -84.76
CA ASN A 301 2.66 -25.94 -84.04
C ASN A 301 3.20 -26.81 -82.89
N GLN A 302 4.25 -27.57 -83.15
CA GLN A 302 4.89 -28.42 -82.16
C GLN A 302 5.46 -27.59 -80.99
N ASP A 303 5.99 -26.40 -81.26
CA ASP A 303 6.42 -25.47 -80.22
C ASP A 303 5.24 -24.91 -79.41
N ASN A 304 4.10 -24.65 -80.05
CA ASN A 304 2.88 -24.24 -79.34
C ASN A 304 2.32 -25.38 -78.48
N GLU A 305 2.32 -26.62 -78.98
CA GLU A 305 1.92 -27.82 -78.22
C GLU A 305 2.82 -28.04 -77.01
N ARG A 306 4.15 -27.92 -77.18
CA ARG A 306 5.09 -27.95 -76.05
C ARG A 306 4.79 -26.86 -75.02
N LEU A 307 4.54 -25.62 -75.45
CA LEU A 307 4.19 -24.53 -74.53
C LEU A 307 2.84 -24.77 -73.81
N MET A 308 1.88 -25.41 -74.48
CA MET A 308 0.61 -25.83 -73.87
C MET A 308 0.85 -26.92 -72.80
N GLU A 309 1.63 -27.94 -73.13
CA GLU A 309 2.00 -29.03 -72.22
C GLU A 309 2.81 -28.50 -71.02
N ASP A 310 3.77 -27.60 -71.25
CA ASP A 310 4.57 -26.98 -70.19
C ASP A 310 3.70 -26.15 -69.26
N TYR A 311 2.73 -25.37 -69.80
CA TYR A 311 1.75 -24.66 -68.99
C TYR A 311 0.92 -25.64 -68.15
N GLU A 312 0.35 -26.69 -68.75
CA GLU A 312 -0.50 -27.64 -68.03
C GLU A 312 0.28 -28.43 -66.97
N LYS A 313 1.52 -28.81 -67.26
CA LYS A 313 2.41 -29.49 -66.33
C LYS A 313 2.77 -28.60 -65.15
N LEU A 314 3.17 -27.35 -65.42
CA LEU A 314 3.50 -26.39 -64.38
C LEU A 314 2.28 -26.03 -63.53
N ALA A 315 1.11 -25.85 -64.15
CA ALA A 315 -0.16 -25.62 -63.48
C ALA A 315 -0.52 -26.79 -62.56
N SER A 316 -0.39 -28.03 -63.05
CA SER A 316 -0.69 -29.23 -62.27
C SER A 316 0.26 -29.39 -61.09
N GLN A 317 1.57 -29.19 -61.29
CA GLN A 317 2.57 -29.27 -60.23
C GLN A 317 2.36 -28.20 -59.16
N LEU A 318 2.07 -26.97 -59.57
CA LEU A 318 1.82 -25.86 -58.66
C LEU A 318 0.52 -26.07 -57.86
N LEU A 319 -0.57 -26.48 -58.52
CA LEU A 319 -1.84 -26.77 -57.84
C LEU A 319 -1.72 -27.98 -56.90
N GLU A 320 -1.01 -29.02 -57.29
CA GLU A 320 -0.74 -30.17 -56.43
C GLU A 320 0.10 -29.78 -55.21
N TRP A 321 1.13 -28.95 -55.41
CA TRP A 321 1.92 -28.41 -54.31
C TRP A 321 1.07 -27.56 -53.36
N ILE A 322 0.22 -26.68 -53.88
CA ILE A 322 -0.72 -25.89 -53.06
C ILE A 322 -1.64 -26.82 -52.26
N ARG A 323 -2.27 -27.81 -52.92
CA ARG A 323 -3.17 -28.76 -52.28
C ARG A 323 -2.50 -29.60 -51.19
N ARG A 324 -1.23 -29.95 -51.36
CA ARG A 324 -0.45 -30.68 -50.33
C ARG A 324 0.01 -29.79 -49.19
N THR A 325 0.30 -28.52 -49.48
CA THR A 325 0.87 -27.59 -48.49
C THR A 325 -0.21 -26.98 -47.60
N ILE A 326 -1.42 -26.76 -48.12
CA ILE A 326 -2.55 -26.22 -47.33
C ILE A 326 -2.82 -27.06 -46.07
N PRO A 327 -2.98 -28.40 -46.12
CA PRO A 327 -3.21 -29.21 -44.92
C PRO A 327 -2.07 -29.13 -43.89
N TRP A 328 -0.82 -29.01 -44.34
CA TRP A 328 0.31 -28.81 -43.43
C TRP A 328 0.24 -27.43 -42.75
N LEU A 329 -0.12 -26.38 -43.51
CA LEU A 329 -0.35 -25.03 -42.99
C LEU A 329 -1.67 -24.89 -42.23
N GLU A 330 -2.62 -25.82 -42.35
CA GLU A 330 -3.87 -25.85 -41.59
C GLU A 330 -3.79 -26.78 -40.39
N ASN A 331 -2.72 -27.56 -40.27
CA ASN A 331 -2.48 -28.36 -39.09
C ASN A 331 -2.25 -27.43 -37.89
N ARG A 332 -3.15 -27.50 -36.90
CA ARG A 332 -3.13 -26.71 -35.67
C ARG A 332 -2.85 -27.58 -34.44
N THR A 333 -2.21 -28.74 -34.60
CA THR A 333 -1.87 -29.59 -33.46
C THR A 333 -0.77 -28.92 -32.61
N PRO A 334 -1.07 -28.52 -31.36
CA PRO A 334 -0.07 -27.93 -30.47
C PRO A 334 0.95 -29.00 -30.06
N GLU A 335 2.23 -28.64 -30.01
CA GLU A 335 3.26 -29.51 -29.46
C GLU A 335 3.41 -29.30 -27.96
N LYS A 336 3.94 -30.29 -27.25
CA LYS A 336 3.92 -30.34 -25.78
C LYS A 336 5.02 -29.48 -25.15
N THR A 337 6.07 -29.15 -25.90
CA THR A 337 7.22 -28.40 -25.38
C THR A 337 7.54 -27.16 -26.21
N MET A 338 8.06 -26.12 -25.56
CA MET A 338 8.49 -24.88 -26.23
C MET A 338 9.56 -25.13 -27.29
N ALA A 339 10.47 -26.09 -27.06
CA ALA A 339 11.50 -26.47 -28.03
C ALA A 339 10.91 -27.06 -29.33
N GLU A 340 9.89 -27.92 -29.21
CA GLU A 340 9.20 -28.50 -30.38
C GLU A 340 8.40 -27.44 -31.15
N MET A 341 7.77 -26.47 -30.46
CA MET A 341 7.10 -25.35 -31.12
C MET A 341 8.10 -24.37 -31.77
N GLN A 342 9.27 -24.16 -31.19
CA GLN A 342 10.36 -23.41 -31.82
C GLN A 342 10.88 -24.12 -33.07
N GLN A 343 10.98 -25.45 -33.05
CA GLN A 343 11.31 -26.22 -34.25
C GLN A 343 10.27 -26.03 -35.36
N LYS A 344 8.96 -26.07 -35.04
CA LYS A 344 7.90 -25.76 -36.02
C LYS A 344 7.98 -24.34 -36.58
N LEU A 345 8.38 -23.36 -35.77
CA LEU A 345 8.63 -21.99 -36.24
C LEU A 345 9.81 -21.94 -37.21
N GLU A 346 10.87 -22.70 -36.94
CA GLU A 346 12.04 -22.77 -37.80
C GLU A 346 11.72 -23.49 -39.13
N ASP A 347 10.94 -24.58 -39.08
CA ASP A 347 10.43 -25.26 -40.28
C ASP A 347 9.55 -24.30 -41.12
N PHE A 348 8.74 -23.46 -40.48
CA PHE A 348 7.94 -22.43 -41.16
C PHE A 348 8.81 -21.29 -41.74
N ARG A 349 9.91 -20.91 -41.07
CA ARG A 349 10.88 -19.96 -41.60
C ARG A 349 11.62 -20.54 -42.81
N ASP A 350 12.04 -21.80 -42.75
CA ASP A 350 12.67 -22.50 -43.87
C ASP A 350 11.70 -22.60 -45.06
N TYR A 351 10.44 -22.94 -44.81
CA TYR A 351 9.36 -22.87 -45.81
C TYR A 351 9.29 -21.49 -46.47
N ARG A 352 9.23 -20.40 -45.70
CA ARG A 352 9.14 -19.03 -46.25
C ARG A 352 10.41 -18.56 -46.96
N ARG A 353 11.59 -19.04 -46.54
CA ARG A 353 12.89 -18.58 -47.04
C ARG A 353 13.39 -19.37 -48.24
N VAL A 354 13.11 -20.67 -48.29
CA VAL A 354 13.70 -21.60 -49.27
C VAL A 354 12.63 -22.21 -50.18
N HIS A 355 11.54 -22.74 -49.62
CA HIS A 355 10.58 -23.54 -50.39
C HIS A 355 9.51 -22.71 -51.11
N LYS A 356 8.98 -21.65 -50.48
CA LYS A 356 7.94 -20.77 -51.07
C LYS A 356 8.46 -19.86 -52.20
N PRO A 357 9.63 -19.19 -52.10
CA PRO A 357 10.10 -18.27 -53.13
C PRO A 357 10.17 -18.84 -54.56
N PRO A 358 10.71 -20.06 -54.82
CA PRO A 358 10.69 -20.61 -56.17
C PRO A 358 9.27 -20.87 -56.68
N LYS A 359 8.30 -21.17 -55.81
CA LYS A 359 6.88 -21.36 -56.19
C LYS A 359 6.17 -20.06 -56.56
N VAL A 360 6.55 -18.94 -55.95
CA VAL A 360 6.12 -17.60 -56.40
C VAL A 360 6.64 -17.33 -57.81
N GLN A 361 7.89 -17.74 -58.08
CA GLN A 361 8.51 -17.60 -59.40
C GLN A 361 7.84 -18.49 -60.44
N GLU A 362 7.51 -19.74 -60.10
CA GLU A 362 6.74 -20.67 -60.94
C GLU A 362 5.35 -20.12 -61.26
N LYS A 363 4.64 -19.54 -60.28
CA LYS A 363 3.34 -18.87 -60.50
C LYS A 363 3.46 -17.73 -61.51
N CYS A 364 4.47 -16.87 -61.34
CA CYS A 364 4.72 -15.76 -62.28
C CYS A 364 5.08 -16.28 -63.67
N GLN A 365 5.94 -17.30 -63.75
CA GLN A 365 6.34 -17.94 -65.01
C GLN A 365 5.15 -18.56 -65.74
N LEU A 366 4.20 -19.13 -65.01
CA LEU A 366 2.97 -19.68 -65.54
C LEU A 366 2.10 -18.60 -66.20
N GLU A 367 1.91 -17.45 -65.52
CA GLU A 367 1.19 -16.29 -66.06
C GLU A 367 1.87 -15.72 -67.32
N ILE A 368 3.20 -15.62 -67.31
CA ILE A 368 4.01 -15.20 -68.48
C ILE A 368 3.82 -16.18 -69.64
N SER A 369 3.88 -17.48 -69.37
CA SER A 369 3.75 -18.54 -70.37
C SER A 369 2.36 -18.52 -71.02
N PHE A 370 1.30 -18.34 -70.22
CA PHE A 370 -0.07 -18.18 -70.72
C PHE A 370 -0.21 -16.95 -71.62
N ASN A 371 0.25 -15.78 -71.18
CA ASN A 371 0.16 -14.54 -71.95
C ASN A 371 0.96 -14.61 -73.26
N THR A 372 2.13 -15.23 -73.22
CA THR A 372 2.99 -15.44 -74.40
C THR A 372 2.30 -16.36 -75.40
N LEU A 373 1.77 -17.49 -74.95
CA LEU A 373 1.06 -18.45 -75.78
C LEU A 373 -0.21 -17.84 -76.40
N GLN A 374 -1.01 -17.13 -75.60
CA GLN A 374 -2.21 -16.45 -76.06
C GLN A 374 -1.91 -15.41 -77.16
N THR A 375 -0.81 -14.66 -77.00
CA THR A 375 -0.35 -13.70 -78.01
C THR A 375 0.15 -14.39 -79.29
N LYS A 376 0.94 -15.47 -79.15
CA LYS A 376 1.43 -16.27 -80.29
C LYS A 376 0.30 -16.87 -81.13
N LEU A 377 -0.73 -17.42 -80.48
CA LEU A 377 -1.89 -18.01 -81.16
C LEU A 377 -2.71 -16.94 -81.90
N ARG A 378 -2.91 -15.77 -81.26
CA ARG A 378 -3.62 -14.63 -81.88
C ARG A 378 -2.90 -14.11 -83.13
N LEU A 379 -1.58 -13.88 -83.06
CA LEU A 379 -0.81 -13.42 -84.22
C LEU A 379 -0.79 -14.43 -85.37
N SER A 380 -0.97 -15.72 -85.06
CA SER A 380 -1.02 -16.81 -86.03
C SER A 380 -2.44 -17.13 -86.52
N ASN A 381 -3.45 -16.33 -86.15
CA ASN A 381 -4.88 -16.56 -86.42
C ASN A 381 -5.37 -17.97 -86.01
N ARG A 382 -4.85 -18.51 -84.89
CA ARG A 382 -5.26 -19.80 -84.32
C ARG A 382 -6.21 -19.59 -83.14
N PRO A 383 -7.06 -20.58 -82.81
CA PRO A 383 -7.92 -20.53 -81.64
C PRO A 383 -7.14 -20.27 -80.35
N ALA A 384 -7.77 -19.54 -79.43
CA ALA A 384 -7.21 -19.26 -78.11
C ALA A 384 -6.97 -20.55 -77.32
N PHE A 385 -5.88 -20.59 -76.55
CA PHE A 385 -5.63 -21.70 -75.65
C PHE A 385 -6.55 -21.61 -74.44
N MET A 386 -7.24 -22.70 -74.14
CA MET A 386 -8.10 -22.84 -72.97
C MET A 386 -7.60 -24.05 -72.16
N PRO A 387 -7.02 -23.85 -70.98
CA PRO A 387 -6.55 -24.95 -70.14
C PRO A 387 -7.68 -25.88 -69.68
N SER A 388 -7.31 -27.09 -69.29
CA SER A 388 -8.23 -28.04 -68.63
C SER A 388 -8.95 -27.41 -67.41
N GLU A 389 -10.16 -27.89 -67.12
CA GLU A 389 -11.03 -27.37 -66.05
C GLU A 389 -10.30 -27.28 -64.69
N GLY A 390 -10.41 -26.12 -64.02
CA GLY A 390 -9.74 -25.86 -62.75
C GLY A 390 -8.25 -25.52 -62.82
N ARG A 391 -7.68 -25.37 -64.04
CA ARG A 391 -6.28 -24.96 -64.27
C ARG A 391 -6.16 -23.60 -64.95
N MET A 392 -7.22 -22.79 -64.92
CA MET A 392 -7.15 -21.43 -65.44
C MET A 392 -6.27 -20.57 -64.52
N VAL A 393 -5.65 -19.53 -65.08
CA VAL A 393 -4.85 -18.56 -64.31
C VAL A 393 -5.67 -17.94 -63.16
N SER A 394 -6.98 -17.75 -63.33
CA SER A 394 -7.89 -17.32 -62.25
C SER A 394 -7.99 -18.34 -61.11
N ASP A 395 -8.09 -19.63 -61.43
CA ASP A 395 -8.22 -20.72 -60.45
C ASP A 395 -6.93 -20.88 -59.66
N ILE A 396 -5.77 -20.77 -60.34
CA ILE A 396 -4.45 -20.79 -59.70
C ILE A 396 -4.30 -19.59 -58.76
N ASN A 397 -4.77 -18.42 -59.16
CA ASN A 397 -4.78 -17.24 -58.28
C ASN A 397 -5.70 -17.43 -57.07
N GLY A 398 -6.88 -18.03 -57.23
CA GLY A 398 -7.79 -18.37 -56.14
C GLY A 398 -7.20 -19.41 -55.17
N ALA A 399 -6.56 -20.46 -55.70
CA ALA A 399 -5.86 -21.46 -54.90
C ALA A 399 -4.67 -20.85 -54.14
N TRP A 400 -3.92 -19.96 -54.78
CA TRP A 400 -2.82 -19.23 -54.17
C TRP A 400 -3.28 -18.28 -53.05
N GLN A 401 -4.38 -17.57 -53.22
CA GLN A 401 -4.98 -16.75 -52.15
C GLN A 401 -5.44 -17.60 -50.95
N THR A 402 -5.94 -18.81 -51.21
CA THR A 402 -6.33 -19.74 -50.16
C THR A 402 -5.10 -20.21 -49.38
N LEU A 403 -3.99 -20.51 -50.06
CA LEU A 403 -2.70 -20.79 -49.45
C LEU A 403 -2.21 -19.62 -48.58
N GLU A 404 -2.24 -18.39 -49.09
CA GLU A 404 -1.80 -17.21 -48.34
C GLU A 404 -2.66 -16.97 -47.09
N ARG A 405 -3.96 -17.28 -47.15
CA ARG A 405 -4.84 -17.24 -45.97
C ARG A 405 -4.47 -18.31 -44.94
N ALA A 406 -4.20 -19.54 -45.40
CA ALA A 406 -3.74 -20.63 -44.53
C ALA A 406 -2.39 -20.31 -43.88
N GLU A 407 -1.45 -19.72 -44.63
CA GLU A 407 -0.17 -19.25 -44.10
C GLU A 407 -0.33 -18.18 -43.02
N LYS A 408 -1.15 -17.16 -43.29
CA LYS A 408 -1.41 -16.09 -42.31
C LYS A 408 -2.00 -16.67 -41.04
N GLY A 409 -2.99 -17.56 -41.16
CA GLY A 409 -3.59 -18.24 -40.02
C GLY A 409 -2.60 -19.15 -39.28
N TYR A 410 -1.62 -19.73 -39.97
CA TYR A 410 -0.60 -20.59 -39.36
C TYR A 410 0.44 -19.76 -38.61
N GLU A 411 0.89 -18.64 -39.19
CA GLU A 411 1.81 -17.70 -38.56
C GLU A 411 1.18 -17.10 -37.29
N GLU A 412 -0.07 -16.65 -37.36
CA GLU A 412 -0.81 -16.14 -36.21
C GLU A 412 -0.98 -17.20 -35.12
N TRP A 413 -1.33 -18.44 -35.50
CA TRP A 413 -1.45 -19.55 -34.56
C TRP A 413 -0.09 -19.94 -33.94
N LEU A 414 0.98 -20.09 -34.72
CA LEU A 414 2.33 -20.39 -34.22
C LEU A 414 2.79 -19.32 -33.22
N LEU A 415 2.62 -18.05 -33.55
CA LEU A 415 2.99 -16.94 -32.67
C LEU A 415 2.10 -16.88 -31.42
N TYR A 416 0.81 -17.21 -31.53
CA TYR A 416 -0.08 -17.31 -30.39
C TYR A 416 0.34 -18.47 -29.47
N GLU A 417 0.60 -19.65 -30.03
CA GLU A 417 0.93 -20.87 -29.31
C GLU A 417 2.32 -20.80 -28.68
N ILE A 418 3.31 -20.20 -29.36
CA ILE A 418 4.63 -19.92 -28.76
C ILE A 418 4.49 -18.93 -27.60
N ARG A 419 3.72 -17.85 -27.75
CA ARG A 419 3.47 -16.93 -26.62
C ARG A 419 2.70 -17.60 -25.49
N ARG A 420 1.78 -18.51 -25.80
CA ARG A 420 1.04 -19.31 -24.82
C ARG A 420 1.99 -20.23 -24.06
N LEU A 421 2.84 -20.99 -24.75
CA LEU A 421 3.84 -21.87 -24.14
C LEU A 421 4.93 -21.10 -23.40
N GLU A 422 5.42 -19.97 -23.91
CA GLU A 422 6.34 -19.08 -23.20
C GLU A 422 5.72 -18.56 -21.91
N ARG A 423 4.45 -18.16 -21.95
CA ARG A 423 3.69 -17.75 -20.77
C ARG A 423 3.49 -18.94 -19.83
N LEU A 424 3.20 -20.13 -20.33
CA LEU A 424 3.04 -21.35 -19.53
C LEU A 424 4.35 -21.78 -18.89
N ASP A 425 5.48 -21.80 -19.59
CA ASP A 425 6.79 -22.12 -19.05
C ASP A 425 7.23 -21.04 -18.05
N HIS A 426 6.99 -19.76 -18.34
CA HIS A 426 7.24 -18.69 -17.37
C HIS A 426 6.35 -18.81 -16.13
N LEU A 427 5.06 -19.11 -16.28
CA LEU A 427 4.13 -19.30 -15.17
C LEU A 427 4.41 -20.60 -14.42
N ALA A 428 4.82 -21.68 -15.08
CA ALA A 428 5.18 -22.96 -14.49
C ALA A 428 6.52 -22.86 -13.76
N GLU A 429 7.48 -22.11 -14.29
CA GLU A 429 8.74 -21.81 -13.62
C GLU A 429 8.52 -20.83 -12.46
N LYS A 430 7.68 -19.81 -12.63
CA LYS A 430 7.26 -18.91 -11.55
C LYS A 430 6.45 -19.65 -10.50
N PHE A 431 5.62 -20.63 -10.88
CA PHE A 431 4.92 -21.53 -9.97
C PHE A 431 5.91 -22.46 -9.30
N ARG A 432 6.89 -23.05 -9.99
CA ARG A 432 7.95 -23.87 -9.39
C ARG A 432 8.77 -23.05 -8.40
N GLN A 433 9.18 -21.85 -8.75
CA GLN A 433 9.94 -20.96 -7.88
C GLN A 433 9.09 -20.50 -6.71
N LYS A 434 7.85 -20.04 -6.94
CA LYS A 434 6.95 -19.63 -5.86
C LYS A 434 6.51 -20.81 -5.00
N ALA A 435 6.26 -21.98 -5.57
CA ALA A 435 5.91 -23.20 -4.86
C ALA A 435 7.12 -23.80 -4.15
N ALA A 436 8.33 -23.72 -4.69
CA ALA A 436 9.55 -24.14 -4.00
C ALA A 436 9.96 -23.14 -2.92
N ILE A 437 9.77 -21.83 -3.14
CA ILE A 437 9.89 -20.80 -2.10
C ILE A 437 8.81 -21.00 -1.05
N HIS A 438 7.57 -21.28 -1.44
CA HIS A 438 6.46 -21.54 -0.53
C HIS A 438 6.64 -22.84 0.23
N GLU A 439 7.09 -23.92 -0.41
CA GLU A 439 7.43 -25.21 0.21
C GLU A 439 8.66 -25.06 1.10
N SER A 440 9.70 -24.32 0.68
CA SER A 440 10.81 -23.94 1.55
C SER A 440 10.38 -23.03 2.70
N TRP A 441 9.34 -22.22 2.50
CA TRP A 441 8.78 -21.31 3.49
C TRP A 441 7.85 -22.08 4.44
N THR A 442 7.05 -23.05 3.99
CA THR A 442 6.13 -23.87 4.79
C THR A 442 6.85 -25.03 5.48
N ASN A 443 7.92 -25.57 4.89
CA ASN A 443 8.76 -26.60 5.48
C ASN A 443 9.46 -26.03 6.73
N GLY A 444 9.11 -26.58 7.90
CA GLY A 444 9.50 -26.03 9.20
C GLY A 444 8.59 -24.93 9.76
N LYS A 445 7.63 -24.38 9.01
CA LYS A 445 6.64 -23.41 9.53
C LYS A 445 5.47 -24.03 10.27
N GLU A 446 5.12 -25.29 10.00
CA GLU A 446 4.18 -26.03 10.85
C GLU A 446 4.71 -26.13 12.30
N THR A 447 6.03 -26.22 12.47
CA THR A 447 6.75 -26.11 13.75
C THR A 447 7.07 -24.68 14.21
N MET A 448 7.02 -23.69 13.30
CA MET A 448 7.37 -22.28 13.59
C MET A 448 6.14 -21.38 13.86
N LEU A 449 4.93 -21.81 13.49
CA LEU A 449 3.66 -21.13 13.77
C LEU A 449 3.30 -21.05 15.27
N THR A 450 4.10 -21.68 16.15
CA THR A 450 4.16 -21.40 17.59
C THR A 450 4.84 -20.07 17.96
N GLN A 451 5.48 -19.37 17.02
CA GLN A 451 6.07 -18.04 17.24
C GLN A 451 5.58 -17.01 16.21
N LYS A 452 5.55 -15.74 16.66
CA LYS A 452 4.93 -14.58 16.02
C LYS A 452 5.82 -14.03 14.90
N GLU A 453 5.35 -14.04 13.65
CA GLU A 453 5.50 -12.98 12.63
C GLU A 453 4.82 -13.39 11.30
N TYR A 454 4.35 -12.39 10.56
CA TYR A 454 3.21 -12.43 9.63
C TYR A 454 3.60 -12.30 8.14
N GLU A 455 2.79 -12.97 7.30
CA GLU A 455 2.33 -12.65 5.93
C GLU A 455 3.33 -12.48 4.76
N THR A 456 3.14 -13.31 3.71
CA THR A 456 2.71 -12.88 2.36
C THR A 456 2.75 -14.04 1.34
N ALA A 457 1.61 -14.41 0.75
CA ALA A 457 1.51 -15.02 -0.59
C ALA A 457 0.02 -15.13 -1.03
N ASN A 458 -0.35 -14.62 -2.20
CA ASN A 458 -1.71 -14.73 -2.73
C ASN A 458 -1.92 -16.10 -3.39
N LEU A 459 -2.71 -16.97 -2.75
CA LEU A 459 -3.06 -18.29 -3.27
C LEU A 459 -4.07 -18.25 -4.46
N SER A 460 -4.77 -17.13 -4.61
CA SER A 460 -5.68 -16.85 -5.73
C SER A 460 -5.02 -17.06 -7.10
N ASP A 461 -3.76 -16.66 -7.23
CA ASP A 461 -3.02 -16.76 -8.49
C ASP A 461 -2.63 -18.22 -8.78
N ILE A 462 -2.34 -19.03 -7.75
CA ILE A 462 -1.96 -20.44 -7.90
C ILE A 462 -3.17 -21.27 -8.35
N ALA A 463 -4.33 -21.07 -7.72
CA ALA A 463 -5.57 -21.74 -8.11
C ALA A 463 -6.02 -21.30 -9.51
N ALA A 464 -5.93 -20.01 -9.84
CA ALA A 464 -6.25 -19.50 -11.18
C ALA A 464 -5.31 -20.05 -12.26
N ILE A 465 -4.00 -20.12 -12.00
CA ILE A 465 -3.02 -20.68 -12.94
C ILE A 465 -3.21 -22.20 -13.10
N ALA A 466 -3.52 -22.93 -12.03
CA ALA A 466 -3.84 -24.36 -12.12
C ALA A 466 -5.13 -24.61 -12.92
N GLN A 467 -6.15 -23.77 -12.74
CA GLN A 467 -7.39 -23.82 -13.52
C GLN A 467 -7.13 -23.48 -15.01
N GLU A 468 -6.35 -22.44 -15.29
CA GLU A 468 -5.95 -22.04 -16.66
C GLU A 468 -5.07 -23.14 -17.32
N LEU A 469 -4.21 -23.85 -16.57
CA LEU A 469 -3.45 -25.02 -17.02
C LEU A 469 -4.34 -26.24 -17.34
N ASN A 470 -5.45 -26.39 -16.60
CA ASN A 470 -6.44 -27.45 -16.80
C ASN A 470 -7.30 -27.16 -18.04
N ASP A 471 -7.74 -25.91 -18.20
CA ASP A 471 -8.50 -25.42 -19.36
C ASP A 471 -7.68 -25.47 -20.66
N LEU A 472 -6.35 -25.46 -20.54
CA LEU A 472 -5.37 -25.51 -21.63
C LEU A 472 -4.80 -26.92 -21.91
N GLU A 473 -5.39 -27.96 -21.31
CA GLU A 473 -5.07 -29.39 -21.50
C GLU A 473 -3.57 -29.75 -21.33
N TYR A 474 -2.90 -29.20 -20.31
CA TYR A 474 -1.51 -29.52 -20.02
C TYR A 474 -1.32 -31.02 -19.68
N TYR A 475 -0.25 -31.66 -20.17
CA TYR A 475 -0.07 -33.12 -20.11
C TYR A 475 0.07 -33.69 -18.69
N ASP A 476 0.55 -32.90 -17.73
CA ASP A 476 0.68 -33.28 -16.30
C ASP A 476 -0.36 -32.54 -15.43
N SER A 477 -1.47 -32.10 -16.04
CA SER A 477 -2.60 -31.50 -15.33
C SER A 477 -3.09 -32.33 -14.14
N PRO A 478 -3.13 -33.69 -14.15
CA PRO A 478 -3.56 -34.45 -12.97
C PRO A 478 -2.62 -34.27 -11.77
N SER A 479 -1.30 -34.34 -11.96
CA SER A 479 -0.35 -34.12 -10.86
C SER A 479 -0.34 -32.67 -10.40
N VAL A 480 -0.48 -31.72 -11.33
CA VAL A 480 -0.60 -30.28 -11.02
C VAL A 480 -1.88 -30.00 -10.24
N ASN A 481 -3.00 -30.64 -10.60
CA ASN A 481 -4.28 -30.49 -9.91
C ASN A 481 -4.23 -31.11 -8.51
N THR A 482 -3.71 -32.34 -8.34
CA THR A 482 -3.56 -32.95 -7.01
C THR A 482 -2.62 -32.12 -6.11
N ARG A 483 -1.52 -31.60 -6.67
CA ARG A 483 -0.60 -30.73 -5.93
C ARG A 483 -1.23 -29.37 -5.60
N CYS A 484 -1.96 -28.76 -6.54
CA CYS A 484 -2.71 -27.52 -6.30
C CYS A 484 -3.79 -27.73 -5.26
N GLN A 485 -4.51 -28.85 -5.29
CA GLN A 485 -5.56 -29.19 -4.34
C GLN A 485 -4.98 -29.39 -2.93
N ASN A 486 -3.86 -30.08 -2.78
CA ASN A 486 -3.15 -30.18 -1.50
C ASN A 486 -2.63 -28.80 -1.01
N ILE A 487 -2.16 -27.93 -1.91
CA ILE A 487 -1.75 -26.56 -1.58
C ILE A 487 -2.96 -25.70 -1.19
N CYS A 488 -4.10 -25.85 -1.85
CA CYS A 488 -5.35 -25.18 -1.52
C CYS A 488 -5.92 -25.67 -0.19
N GLU A 489 -5.97 -26.97 0.07
CA GLU A 489 -6.40 -27.52 1.37
C GLU A 489 -5.46 -27.09 2.50
N GLN A 490 -4.14 -27.09 2.27
CA GLN A 490 -3.19 -26.54 3.23
C GLN A 490 -3.37 -25.04 3.43
N TRP A 491 -3.67 -24.27 2.38
CA TRP A 491 -3.93 -22.84 2.48
C TRP A 491 -5.25 -22.50 3.14
N ASP A 492 -6.32 -23.25 2.88
CA ASP A 492 -7.60 -23.09 3.53
C ASP A 492 -7.47 -23.44 5.01
N ARG A 493 -6.72 -24.49 5.33
CA ARG A 493 -6.34 -24.83 6.70
C ARG A 493 -5.46 -23.75 7.33
N LEU A 494 -4.50 -23.20 6.59
CA LEU A 494 -3.65 -22.08 7.03
C LEU A 494 -4.48 -20.82 7.24
N GLY A 495 -5.47 -20.55 6.39
CA GLY A 495 -6.38 -19.42 6.46
C GLY A 495 -7.34 -19.56 7.65
N ALA A 496 -7.87 -20.75 7.89
CA ALA A 496 -8.67 -21.07 9.08
C ALA A 496 -7.82 -20.95 10.36
N LEU A 497 -6.58 -21.45 10.34
CA LEU A 497 -5.63 -21.30 11.45
C LEU A 497 -5.18 -19.84 11.64
N THR A 498 -5.03 -19.07 10.56
CA THR A 498 -4.66 -17.64 10.60
C THR A 498 -5.83 -16.80 11.08
N GLY A 499 -7.07 -17.11 10.68
CA GLY A 499 -8.28 -16.49 11.20
C GLY A 499 -8.51 -16.83 12.67
N SER A 500 -8.33 -18.11 13.06
CA SER A 500 -8.37 -18.53 14.45
C SER A 500 -7.28 -17.87 15.29
N ARG A 501 -6.05 -17.76 14.74
CA ARG A 501 -4.94 -17.06 15.37
C ARG A 501 -5.18 -15.55 15.47
N ARG A 502 -5.70 -14.91 14.42
CA ARG A 502 -6.06 -13.48 14.42
C ARG A 502 -7.10 -13.22 15.50
N ASN A 503 -8.19 -14.00 15.53
CA ASN A 503 -9.21 -13.87 16.56
C ASN A 503 -8.64 -14.12 17.96
N ALA A 504 -7.74 -15.10 18.12
CA ALA A 504 -7.06 -15.34 19.40
C ALA A 504 -6.13 -14.19 19.79
N LEU A 505 -5.39 -13.62 18.84
CA LEU A 505 -4.52 -12.47 19.05
C LEU A 505 -5.31 -11.20 19.37
N GLU A 506 -6.36 -10.88 18.62
CA GLU A 506 -7.27 -9.75 18.88
C GLU A 506 -7.96 -9.90 20.24
N ASN A 507 -8.40 -11.11 20.60
CA ASN A 507 -8.96 -11.37 21.93
C ASN A 507 -7.91 -11.18 23.03
N THR A 508 -6.67 -11.66 22.81
CA THR A 508 -5.58 -11.51 23.79
C THR A 508 -5.13 -10.05 23.89
N GLU A 509 -5.05 -9.33 22.78
CA GLU A 509 -4.73 -7.91 22.68
C GLU A 509 -5.76 -7.09 23.44
N LYS A 510 -7.05 -7.29 23.15
CA LYS A 510 -8.14 -6.62 23.86
C LYS A 510 -8.13 -6.90 25.37
N GLN A 511 -7.78 -8.13 25.77
CA GLN A 511 -7.62 -8.49 27.17
C GLN A 511 -6.42 -7.78 27.81
N LEU A 512 -5.30 -7.65 27.10
CA LEU A 512 -4.13 -6.91 27.57
C LEU A 512 -4.37 -5.40 27.61
N GLU A 513 -5.08 -4.82 26.64
CA GLU A 513 -5.53 -3.43 26.65
C GLU A 513 -6.42 -3.15 27.86
N THR A 514 -7.39 -4.03 28.13
CA THR A 514 -8.26 -3.91 29.31
C THR A 514 -7.45 -3.96 30.61
N ILE A 515 -6.46 -4.85 30.70
CA ILE A 515 -5.56 -4.96 31.86
C ILE A 515 -4.71 -3.68 32.01
N ASP A 516 -4.19 -3.16 30.91
CA ASP A 516 -3.35 -1.96 30.89
C ASP A 516 -4.13 -0.70 31.31
N GLU A 517 -5.35 -0.52 30.79
CA GLU A 517 -6.28 0.54 31.19
C GLU A 517 -6.61 0.46 32.68
N MET A 518 -6.87 -0.75 33.20
CA MET A 518 -7.10 -0.97 34.62
C MET A 518 -5.86 -0.66 35.47
N TYR A 519 -4.66 -1.03 35.02
CA TYR A 519 -3.43 -0.67 35.73
C TYR A 519 -3.19 0.84 35.76
N LEU A 520 -3.50 1.54 34.66
CA LEU A 520 -3.42 2.99 34.61
C LEU A 520 -4.43 3.65 35.55
N GLU A 521 -5.68 3.16 35.58
CA GLU A 521 -6.72 3.67 36.48
C GLU A 521 -6.38 3.41 37.96
N TYR A 522 -5.82 2.23 38.28
CA TYR A 522 -5.27 1.96 39.61
C TYR A 522 -4.19 2.99 39.96
N ALA A 523 -3.21 3.21 39.08
CA ALA A 523 -2.11 4.14 39.35
C ALA A 523 -2.60 5.58 39.58
N LYS A 524 -3.57 6.00 38.76
CA LYS A 524 -4.20 7.32 38.83
C LYS A 524 -4.95 7.56 40.14
N ARG A 525 -5.62 6.55 40.69
CA ARG A 525 -6.36 6.63 41.95
C ARG A 525 -5.48 6.40 43.18
N ALA A 526 -4.52 5.47 43.08
CA ALA A 526 -3.61 5.10 44.16
C ALA A 526 -2.69 6.25 44.58
N ALA A 527 -2.20 7.07 43.65
CA ALA A 527 -1.29 8.18 43.97
C ALA A 527 -1.91 9.27 44.86
N PRO A 528 -3.05 9.90 44.51
CA PRO A 528 -3.69 10.89 45.39
C PRO A 528 -4.20 10.26 46.69
N PHE A 529 -4.70 9.02 46.65
CA PHE A 529 -5.11 8.30 47.85
C PHE A 529 -3.94 8.04 48.82
N ASN A 530 -2.77 7.68 48.28
CA ASN A 530 -1.55 7.54 49.06
C ASN A 530 -1.12 8.86 49.71
N ASN A 531 -1.17 9.97 48.97
CA ASN A 531 -0.84 11.29 49.51
C ASN A 531 -1.83 11.72 50.61
N TRP A 532 -3.11 11.41 50.43
CA TRP A 532 -4.12 11.66 51.46
C TRP A 532 -3.84 10.86 52.75
N MET A 533 -3.45 9.58 52.64
CA MET A 533 -3.06 8.78 53.81
C MET A 533 -1.81 9.34 54.50
N GLU A 534 -0.81 9.80 53.74
CA GLU A 534 0.39 10.44 54.29
C GLU A 534 0.05 11.71 55.06
N GLY A 535 -0.78 12.60 54.50
CA GLY A 535 -1.25 13.81 55.19
C GLY A 535 -2.09 13.47 56.43
N ALA A 536 -2.99 12.50 56.34
CA ALA A 536 -3.80 12.06 57.48
C ALA A 536 -2.94 11.49 58.63
N MET A 537 -1.87 10.75 58.32
CA MET A 537 -0.94 10.26 59.35
C MET A 537 -0.18 11.41 60.02
N GLU A 538 0.25 12.41 59.24
CA GLU A 538 0.92 13.62 59.77
C GLU A 538 -0.01 14.41 60.71
N ASP A 539 -1.24 14.68 60.28
CA ASP A 539 -2.24 15.42 61.08
C ASP A 539 -2.60 14.70 62.39
N LEU A 540 -2.72 13.37 62.36
CA LEU A 540 -3.03 12.56 63.55
C LEU A 540 -1.88 12.56 64.57
N GLN A 541 -0.64 12.72 64.09
CA GLN A 541 0.58 12.74 64.91
C GLN A 541 0.98 14.15 65.36
N ASP A 542 0.31 15.20 64.87
CA ASP A 542 0.68 16.58 65.15
C ASP A 542 0.55 16.95 66.64
N MET A 543 1.53 17.68 67.18
CA MET A 543 1.55 18.06 68.59
C MET A 543 0.74 19.35 68.80
N PHE A 544 -0.25 19.31 69.69
CA PHE A 544 -1.09 20.46 70.00
C PHE A 544 -0.84 21.00 71.42
N ILE A 545 -0.98 22.32 71.58
CA ILE A 545 -0.90 23.02 72.86
C ILE A 545 -2.19 23.81 73.02
N VAL A 546 -2.92 23.56 74.11
CA VAL A 546 -4.21 24.20 74.40
C VAL A 546 -4.21 24.80 75.80
N HIS A 547 -4.82 25.97 75.95
CA HIS A 547 -4.89 26.71 77.21
C HIS A 547 -6.33 26.86 77.72
N THR A 548 -7.32 26.60 76.86
CA THR A 548 -8.74 26.73 77.17
C THR A 548 -9.53 25.48 76.77
N ILE A 549 -10.74 25.33 77.35
CA ILE A 549 -11.65 24.23 77.00
C ILE A 549 -12.17 24.37 75.56
N GLU A 550 -12.43 25.60 75.11
CA GLU A 550 -12.97 25.87 73.76
C GLU A 550 -11.98 25.45 72.65
N GLU A 551 -10.69 25.68 72.85
CA GLU A 551 -9.63 25.27 71.91
C GLU A 551 -9.58 23.74 71.73
N ILE A 552 -9.65 22.98 72.84
CA ILE A 552 -9.61 21.51 72.78
C ILE A 552 -10.92 20.93 72.23
N GLU A 553 -12.07 21.52 72.53
CA GLU A 553 -13.35 21.15 71.92
C GLU A 553 -13.35 21.38 70.39
N GLY A 554 -12.71 22.46 69.93
CA GLY A 554 -12.50 22.71 68.50
C GLY A 554 -11.65 21.64 67.81
N LEU A 555 -10.56 21.20 68.43
CA LEU A 555 -9.73 20.10 67.92
C LEU A 555 -10.46 18.76 67.91
N ILE A 556 -11.28 18.49 68.94
CA ILE A 556 -12.13 17.29 68.99
C ILE A 556 -13.16 17.32 67.86
N ALA A 557 -13.82 18.45 67.63
CA ALA A 557 -14.79 18.58 66.53
C ALA A 557 -14.14 18.37 65.15
N ALA A 558 -12.93 18.90 64.94
CA ALA A 558 -12.17 18.68 63.71
C ALA A 558 -11.80 17.21 63.52
N HIS A 559 -11.40 16.52 64.59
CA HIS A 559 -11.10 15.09 64.57
C HIS A 559 -12.35 14.22 64.32
N GLU A 560 -13.50 14.56 64.89
CA GLU A 560 -14.78 13.92 64.57
C GLU A 560 -15.18 14.12 63.10
N GLN A 561 -14.97 15.32 62.56
CA GLN A 561 -15.20 15.58 61.14
C GLN A 561 -14.26 14.74 60.26
N PHE A 562 -12.97 14.63 60.63
CA PHE A 562 -12.03 13.74 59.94
C PHE A 562 -12.52 12.28 59.98
N LYS A 563 -12.92 11.76 61.15
CA LYS A 563 -13.47 10.40 61.31
C LYS A 563 -14.68 10.15 60.42
N SER A 564 -15.54 11.16 60.21
CA SER A 564 -16.70 11.05 59.32
C SER A 564 -16.33 10.80 57.85
N THR A 565 -15.11 11.15 57.43
CA THR A 565 -14.62 10.91 56.06
C THR A 565 -13.97 9.53 55.87
N LEU A 566 -13.63 8.83 56.95
CA LEU A 566 -12.99 7.50 56.88
C LEU A 566 -13.82 6.43 56.14
N PRO A 567 -15.16 6.36 56.27
CA PRO A 567 -15.95 5.39 55.51
C PRO A 567 -15.90 5.61 53.99
N ASP A 568 -15.88 6.87 53.56
CA ASP A 568 -15.75 7.23 52.14
C ASP A 568 -14.34 6.89 51.63
N ALA A 569 -13.32 7.17 52.44
CA ALA A 569 -11.94 6.79 52.15
C ALA A 569 -11.73 5.26 52.10
N ASP A 570 -12.39 4.48 52.96
CA ASP A 570 -12.37 3.00 52.89
C ASP A 570 -13.10 2.48 51.65
N THR A 571 -14.15 3.17 51.21
CA THR A 571 -14.84 2.86 49.96
C THR A 571 -13.92 3.10 48.76
N GLU A 572 -13.16 4.19 48.77
CA GLU A 572 -12.13 4.48 47.76
C GLU A 572 -11.01 3.43 47.77
N ARG A 573 -10.51 3.04 48.95
CA ARG A 573 -9.53 1.95 49.11
C ARG A 573 -10.03 0.65 48.49
N LYS A 574 -11.24 0.22 48.86
CA LYS A 574 -11.86 -1.02 48.34
C LYS A 574 -12.03 -0.96 46.82
N ALA A 575 -12.38 0.20 46.28
CA ALA A 575 -12.49 0.37 44.84
C ALA A 575 -11.13 0.29 44.13
N ILE A 576 -10.08 0.89 44.68
CA ILE A 576 -8.69 0.78 44.19
C ILE A 576 -8.23 -0.67 44.22
N GLN A 577 -8.45 -1.39 45.32
CA GLN A 577 -8.12 -2.82 45.43
C GLN A 577 -8.93 -3.69 44.48
N GLY A 578 -10.22 -3.38 44.31
CA GLY A 578 -11.10 -4.07 43.38
C GLY A 578 -10.61 -4.02 41.94
N ILE A 579 -9.94 -2.94 41.52
CA ILE A 579 -9.30 -2.86 40.20
C ILE A 579 -8.17 -3.90 40.08
N GLN A 580 -7.31 -4.01 41.10
CA GLN A 580 -6.23 -5.01 41.11
C GLN A 580 -6.77 -6.45 41.10
N ASP A 581 -7.84 -6.72 41.85
CA ASP A 581 -8.48 -8.05 41.88
C ASP A 581 -9.13 -8.41 40.54
N GLN A 582 -9.73 -7.43 39.86
CA GLN A 582 -10.26 -7.60 38.51
C GLN A 582 -9.14 -7.94 37.51
N VAL A 583 -8.00 -7.24 37.58
CA VAL A 583 -6.82 -7.55 36.75
C VAL A 583 -6.31 -8.97 37.02
N LYS A 584 -6.20 -9.38 38.28
CA LYS A 584 -5.82 -10.77 38.65
C LYS A 584 -6.83 -11.79 38.10
N ASN A 585 -8.12 -11.50 38.19
CA ASN A 585 -9.19 -12.39 37.73
C ASN A 585 -9.20 -12.55 36.20
N ILE A 586 -9.06 -11.45 35.45
CA ILE A 586 -8.95 -11.48 33.98
C ILE A 586 -7.71 -12.30 33.58
N GLY A 587 -6.61 -12.10 34.29
CA GLY A 587 -5.37 -12.85 34.13
C GLY A 587 -5.49 -14.35 34.33
N GLN A 588 -6.09 -14.76 35.45
CA GLN A 588 -6.25 -16.17 35.83
C GLN A 588 -7.27 -16.90 34.94
N THR A 589 -8.40 -16.26 34.64
CA THR A 589 -9.48 -16.86 33.86
C THR A 589 -9.06 -17.16 32.41
N ASN A 590 -8.21 -16.30 31.84
CA ASN A 590 -7.74 -16.42 30.46
C ASN A 590 -6.35 -17.06 30.33
N ASN A 591 -5.74 -17.47 31.45
CA ASN A 591 -4.41 -18.11 31.52
C ASN A 591 -3.30 -17.32 30.78
N ILE A 592 -3.37 -15.99 30.85
CA ILE A 592 -2.41 -15.08 30.22
C ILE A 592 -1.20 -14.93 31.15
N LYS A 593 0.01 -15.11 30.61
CA LYS A 593 1.26 -14.81 31.32
C LYS A 593 1.59 -13.31 31.17
N PHE A 594 1.22 -12.50 32.15
CA PHE A 594 1.60 -11.08 32.24
C PHE A 594 2.31 -10.81 33.56
N SER A 595 3.06 -9.71 33.62
CA SER A 595 3.71 -9.26 34.85
C SER A 595 2.63 -8.81 35.83
N VAL A 596 2.57 -9.43 37.01
CA VAL A 596 1.58 -9.10 38.07
C VAL A 596 1.80 -7.67 38.62
N THR A 597 2.99 -7.12 38.37
CA THR A 597 3.43 -5.80 38.83
C THR A 597 2.94 -4.70 37.91
N ASN A 598 2.26 -3.70 38.47
CA ASN A 598 1.79 -2.52 37.74
C ASN A 598 3.00 -1.68 37.22
N PRO A 599 3.08 -1.37 35.91
CA PRO A 599 4.18 -0.60 35.35
C PRO A 599 4.09 0.92 35.57
N TYR A 600 2.92 1.44 35.93
CA TYR A 600 2.64 2.89 36.01
C TYR A 600 2.85 3.48 37.41
N THR A 601 2.98 2.65 38.44
CA THR A 601 3.18 3.09 39.83
C THR A 601 3.96 2.07 40.64
N ALA A 602 4.77 2.55 41.58
CA ALA A 602 5.46 1.71 42.56
C ALA A 602 4.59 1.38 43.79
N ILE A 603 3.41 2.00 43.92
CA ILE A 603 2.52 1.84 45.08
C ILE A 603 1.74 0.52 44.94
N THR A 604 2.07 -0.46 45.76
CA THR A 604 1.40 -1.76 45.73
C THR A 604 0.14 -1.79 46.62
N PRO A 605 -0.83 -2.68 46.34
CA PRO A 605 -2.02 -2.84 47.17
C PRO A 605 -1.67 -3.14 48.63
N GLU A 606 -0.62 -3.92 48.86
CA GLU A 606 -0.13 -4.24 50.20
C GLU A 606 0.43 -3.00 50.92
N SER A 607 1.08 -2.09 50.17
CA SER A 607 1.53 -0.82 50.73
C SER A 607 0.37 0.10 51.09
N ILE A 608 -0.72 0.10 50.30
CA ILE A 608 -1.93 0.88 50.60
C ILE A 608 -2.58 0.34 51.88
N ASP A 609 -2.75 -0.98 51.99
CA ASP A 609 -3.32 -1.60 53.19
C ASP A 609 -2.48 -1.33 54.43
N SER A 610 -1.15 -1.46 54.33
CA SER A 610 -0.27 -1.19 55.45
C SER A 610 -0.38 0.27 55.93
N LYS A 611 -0.49 1.25 55.01
CA LYS A 611 -0.66 2.67 55.38
C LYS A 611 -2.05 2.93 55.95
N TRP A 612 -3.08 2.33 55.35
CA TRP A 612 -4.45 2.43 55.85
C TRP A 612 -4.59 1.88 57.28
N GLU A 613 -4.00 0.72 57.56
CA GLU A 613 -3.97 0.15 58.91
C GLU A 613 -3.23 1.06 59.89
N GLN A 614 -2.11 1.67 59.48
CA GLN A 614 -1.39 2.66 60.31
C GLN A 614 -2.26 3.88 60.61
N THR A 615 -2.93 4.46 59.61
CA THR A 615 -3.87 5.59 59.80
C THR A 615 -4.98 5.20 60.78
N LEU A 616 -5.60 4.02 60.61
CA LEU A 616 -6.65 3.53 61.51
C LEU A 616 -6.15 3.27 62.94
N GLN A 617 -4.89 2.89 63.12
CA GLN A 617 -4.29 2.74 64.46
C GLN A 617 -4.04 4.08 65.15
N LEU A 618 -3.76 5.14 64.39
CA LEU A 618 -3.51 6.48 64.92
C LEU A 618 -4.80 7.20 65.35
N VAL A 619 -5.94 6.92 64.70
CA VAL A 619 -7.23 7.52 65.05
C VAL A 619 -7.62 7.36 66.53
N PRO A 620 -7.65 6.14 67.11
CA PRO A 620 -8.00 5.97 68.53
C PRO A 620 -6.91 6.51 69.47
N GLN A 621 -5.64 6.55 69.04
CA GLN A 621 -4.56 7.18 69.81
C GLN A 621 -4.79 8.69 69.91
N ARG A 622 -5.20 9.31 68.79
CA ARG A 622 -5.56 10.73 68.73
C ARG A 622 -6.81 11.04 69.57
N ASP A 623 -7.85 10.19 69.49
CA ASP A 623 -9.05 10.29 70.34
C ASP A 623 -8.66 10.29 71.82
N SER A 624 -7.82 9.34 72.23
CA SER A 624 -7.37 9.24 73.63
C SER A 624 -6.56 10.46 74.06
N ALA A 625 -5.66 10.97 73.21
CA ALA A 625 -4.84 12.13 73.53
C ALA A 625 -5.69 13.41 73.67
N LEU A 626 -6.65 13.62 72.76
CA LEU A 626 -7.59 14.74 72.83
C LEU A 626 -8.49 14.66 74.06
N GLN A 627 -8.99 13.46 74.38
CA GLN A 627 -9.84 13.25 75.55
C GLN A 627 -9.09 13.42 76.88
N GLU A 628 -7.83 12.97 76.95
CA GLU A 628 -6.97 13.17 78.12
C GLU A 628 -6.72 14.67 78.35
N GLU A 629 -6.43 15.42 77.28
CA GLU A 629 -6.23 16.87 77.38
C GLU A 629 -7.53 17.60 77.74
N LEU A 630 -8.68 17.22 77.17
CA LEU A 630 -9.98 17.76 77.57
C LEU A 630 -10.25 17.52 79.06
N SER A 631 -9.97 16.31 79.57
CA SER A 631 -10.12 15.99 80.98
C SER A 631 -9.20 16.84 81.87
N LYS A 632 -7.95 17.08 81.44
CA LYS A 632 -7.02 17.99 82.13
C LYS A 632 -7.56 19.41 82.18
N GLN A 633 -8.07 19.95 81.07
CA GLN A 633 -8.61 21.31 81.01
C GLN A 633 -9.91 21.44 81.82
N GLN A 634 -10.79 20.44 81.79
CA GLN A 634 -11.99 20.37 82.64
C GLN A 634 -11.64 20.31 84.12
N SER A 635 -10.64 19.52 84.51
CA SER A 635 -10.15 19.44 85.89
C SER A 635 -9.58 20.79 86.36
N LYS A 636 -8.76 21.45 85.52
CA LYS A 636 -8.25 22.79 85.81
C LYS A 636 -9.38 23.82 85.97
N ASN A 637 -10.39 23.78 85.11
CA ASN A 637 -11.55 24.67 85.22
C ASN A 637 -12.40 24.37 86.48
N ALA A 638 -12.56 23.10 86.85
CA ALA A 638 -13.25 22.71 88.07
C ALA A 638 -12.54 23.26 89.32
N LEU A 639 -11.20 23.22 89.35
CA LEU A 639 -10.41 23.84 90.43
C LEU A 639 -10.61 25.37 90.49
N ARG A 640 -10.63 26.05 89.34
CA ARG A 640 -10.95 27.50 89.27
C ARG A 640 -12.32 27.82 89.88
N CYS A 641 -13.35 27.07 89.48
CA CYS A 641 -14.70 27.22 90.01
C CYS A 641 -14.78 26.90 91.51
N GLN A 642 -14.12 25.83 91.96
CA GLN A 642 -14.13 25.41 93.36
C GLN A 642 -13.51 26.49 94.25
N PHE A 643 -12.33 26.99 93.90
CA PHE A 643 -11.70 28.09 94.63
C PHE A 643 -12.59 29.33 94.65
N ALA A 644 -13.12 29.72 93.49
CA ALA A 644 -13.98 30.90 93.39
C ALA A 644 -15.24 30.77 94.25
N SER A 645 -15.90 29.60 94.24
CA SER A 645 -17.10 29.36 95.04
C SER A 645 -16.85 29.51 96.54
N GLN A 646 -15.72 29.01 97.04
CA GLN A 646 -15.35 29.11 98.46
C GLN A 646 -14.87 30.52 98.81
N ALA A 647 -14.00 31.11 97.98
CA ALA A 647 -13.48 32.47 98.17
C ALA A 647 -14.61 33.52 98.22
N ASN A 648 -15.61 33.39 97.35
CA ASN A 648 -16.78 34.28 97.30
C ASN A 648 -17.73 34.12 98.51
N ILE A 649 -17.59 33.07 99.32
CA ILE A 649 -18.32 32.89 100.59
C ILE A 649 -17.48 33.41 101.76
N VAL A 650 -16.20 33.00 101.82
CA VAL A 650 -15.28 33.34 102.91
C VAL A 650 -15.02 34.84 102.97
N GLY A 651 -14.77 35.49 101.82
CA GLY A 651 -14.49 36.93 101.77
C GLY A 651 -15.56 37.80 102.42
N PRO A 652 -16.83 37.71 101.99
CA PRO A 652 -17.93 38.43 102.63
C PRO A 652 -18.16 38.05 104.10
N TRP A 653 -17.99 36.78 104.48
CA TRP A 653 -18.15 36.34 105.86
C TRP A 653 -17.15 37.00 106.82
N ILE A 654 -15.87 37.07 106.42
CA ILE A 654 -14.83 37.74 107.21
C ILE A 654 -15.20 39.21 107.42
N LYS A 655 -15.64 39.88 106.35
CA LYS A 655 -16.07 41.28 106.41
C LYS A 655 -17.23 41.49 107.38
N GLN A 656 -18.26 40.64 107.31
CA GLN A 656 -19.42 40.72 108.20
C GLN A 656 -19.03 40.53 109.68
N LYS A 657 -18.20 39.53 109.99
CA LYS A 657 -17.77 39.27 111.37
C LYS A 657 -16.91 40.40 111.93
N MET A 658 -16.08 41.02 111.10
CA MET A 658 -15.32 42.21 111.50
C MET A 658 -16.24 43.39 111.86
N GLU A 659 -17.31 43.62 111.09
CA GLU A 659 -18.32 44.66 111.39
C GLU A 659 -19.14 44.35 112.66
N GLU A 660 -19.47 43.08 112.91
CA GLU A 660 -20.18 42.65 114.14
C GLU A 660 -19.37 42.90 115.41
N ILE A 661 -18.08 42.55 115.42
CA ILE A 661 -17.19 42.80 116.56
C ILE A 661 -17.12 44.32 116.85
N GLY A 662 -17.09 45.15 115.80
CA GLY A 662 -17.08 46.60 115.95
C GLY A 662 -18.32 47.17 116.63
N ARG A 663 -19.50 46.54 116.47
CA ARG A 663 -20.76 46.99 117.11
C ARG A 663 -20.85 46.70 118.60
N ILE A 664 -20.29 45.58 119.06
CA ILE A 664 -20.36 45.15 120.48
C ILE A 664 -19.68 46.18 121.39
N SER A 665 -18.59 46.79 120.92
CA SER A 665 -17.90 47.84 121.66
C SER A 665 -18.73 49.12 121.85
N ILE A 666 -19.81 49.31 121.09
CA ILE A 666 -20.62 50.55 121.08
C ILE A 666 -21.99 50.32 121.73
N GLU A 667 -22.64 49.18 121.51
CA GLU A 667 -23.97 48.85 122.03
C GLU A 667 -23.87 48.04 123.34
N MET A 668 -23.64 48.72 124.48
CA MET A 668 -23.44 48.10 125.79
C MET A 668 -24.74 47.68 126.50
N ASN A 669 -25.45 46.68 125.97
CA ASN A 669 -26.61 46.07 126.66
C ASN A 669 -26.20 44.77 127.37
N GLY A 670 -26.23 44.75 128.70
CA GLY A 670 -25.94 43.57 129.53
C GLY A 670 -24.80 43.79 130.53
N THR A 671 -24.53 42.80 131.38
CA THR A 671 -23.39 42.84 132.31
C THR A 671 -22.06 42.71 131.56
N LEU A 672 -20.95 43.11 132.17
CA LEU A 672 -19.61 42.93 131.57
C LEU A 672 -19.30 41.44 131.36
N GLU A 673 -19.84 40.58 132.22
CA GLU A 673 -19.84 39.14 132.05
C GLU A 673 -20.59 38.70 130.79
N ASP A 674 -21.78 39.26 130.53
CA ASP A 674 -22.57 38.94 129.33
C ASP A 674 -21.86 39.40 128.06
N GLN A 675 -21.25 40.59 128.06
CA GLN A 675 -20.49 41.11 126.92
C GLN A 675 -19.23 40.27 126.67
N LEU A 676 -18.49 39.91 127.73
CA LEU A 676 -17.33 39.03 127.61
C LEU A 676 -17.73 37.65 127.09
N THR A 677 -18.88 37.13 127.54
CA THR A 677 -19.44 35.86 127.06
C THR A 677 -19.78 35.97 125.58
N ASN A 678 -20.49 37.02 125.15
CA ASN A 678 -20.81 37.25 123.74
C ASN A 678 -19.57 37.33 122.84
N VAL A 679 -18.52 38.07 123.24
CA VAL A 679 -17.29 38.17 122.44
C VAL A 679 -16.50 36.86 122.45
N ARG A 680 -16.53 36.10 123.55
CA ARG A 680 -15.96 34.74 123.60
C ARG A 680 -16.72 33.78 122.68
N ASP A 681 -18.05 33.89 122.62
CA ASP A 681 -18.89 33.11 121.69
C ASP A 681 -18.57 33.47 120.22
N TYR A 682 -18.32 34.75 119.92
CA TYR A 682 -17.84 35.16 118.58
C TYR A 682 -16.45 34.61 118.28
N LYS A 683 -15.54 34.55 119.26
CA LYS A 683 -14.21 33.94 119.08
C LYS A 683 -14.33 32.44 118.83
N GLU A 684 -15.22 31.77 119.53
CA GLU A 684 -15.53 30.36 119.28
C GLU A 684 -16.10 30.18 117.88
N SER A 685 -17.07 30.99 117.47
CA SER A 685 -17.63 30.99 116.10
C SER A 685 -16.57 31.24 115.01
N ILE A 686 -15.59 32.12 115.25
CA ILE A 686 -14.48 32.33 114.31
C ILE A 686 -13.52 31.13 114.29
N THR A 687 -13.27 30.54 115.46
CA THR A 687 -12.41 29.34 115.57
C THR A 687 -13.07 28.13 114.90
N GLU A 688 -14.40 27.97 115.02
CA GLU A 688 -15.19 26.96 114.32
C GLU A 688 -15.20 27.15 112.80
N TYR A 689 -15.05 28.38 112.32
CA TYR A 689 -14.98 28.67 110.89
C TYR A 689 -13.58 28.46 110.29
N LYS A 690 -12.53 28.34 111.10
CA LYS A 690 -11.14 28.11 110.65
C LYS A 690 -10.98 26.95 109.64
N PRO A 691 -11.64 25.78 109.80
CA PRO A 691 -11.54 24.70 108.82
C PRO A 691 -11.98 25.11 107.40
N ASN A 692 -12.91 26.05 107.25
CA ASN A 692 -13.32 26.54 105.92
C ASN A 692 -12.21 27.36 105.25
N MET A 693 -11.43 28.11 106.03
CA MET A 693 -10.25 28.82 105.54
C MET A 693 -9.11 27.86 105.18
N ASP A 694 -8.91 26.82 106.00
CA ASP A 694 -7.92 25.76 105.73
C ASP A 694 -8.31 24.92 104.48
N GLN A 695 -9.61 24.70 104.25
CA GLN A 695 -10.10 24.07 103.02
C GLN A 695 -9.80 24.92 101.78
N LEU A 696 -10.04 26.24 101.85
CA LEU A 696 -9.74 27.16 100.75
C LEU A 696 -8.24 27.18 100.41
N GLU A 697 -7.39 27.18 101.43
CA GLU A 697 -5.92 27.05 101.29
C GLU A 697 -5.54 25.74 100.59
N GLY A 698 -6.21 24.64 100.93
CA GLY A 698 -6.04 23.34 100.27
C GLY A 698 -6.41 23.37 98.78
N VAL A 699 -7.52 24.01 98.42
CA VAL A 699 -7.93 24.17 97.01
C VAL A 699 -6.94 25.06 96.25
N TYR A 700 -6.44 26.14 96.87
CA TYR A 700 -5.44 27.02 96.25
C TYR A 700 -4.11 26.31 95.98
N LYS A 701 -3.68 25.42 96.88
CA LYS A 701 -2.50 24.58 96.66
C LYS A 701 -2.65 23.68 95.42
N LEU A 702 -3.83 23.07 95.24
CA LEU A 702 -4.13 22.26 94.04
C LEU A 702 -4.11 23.10 92.75
N ILE A 703 -4.57 24.36 92.80
CA ILE A 703 -4.47 25.31 91.67
C ILE A 703 -3.02 25.59 91.29
N GLN A 704 -2.13 25.80 92.28
CA GLN A 704 -0.71 26.03 92.04
C GLN A 704 0.01 24.80 91.49
N GLU A 705 -0.28 23.61 92.04
CA GLU A 705 0.25 22.34 91.54
C GLU A 705 -0.22 22.05 90.11
N ALA A 706 -1.43 22.48 89.75
CA ALA A 706 -1.98 22.41 88.40
C ALA A 706 -1.48 23.51 87.45
N LEU A 707 -0.58 24.39 87.91
CA LEU A 707 0.01 25.52 87.16
C LEU A 707 -1.04 26.50 86.61
N ILE A 708 -2.10 26.75 87.38
CA ILE A 708 -3.15 27.71 87.06
C ILE A 708 -2.82 29.03 87.74
N PHE A 709 -2.64 30.09 86.96
CA PHE A 709 -2.27 31.42 87.48
C PHE A 709 -3.42 32.44 87.43
N ASP A 710 -4.49 32.08 86.72
CA ASP A 710 -5.63 32.96 86.46
C ASP A 710 -6.94 32.32 86.92
N ASN A 711 -7.81 33.13 87.50
CA ASN A 711 -9.17 32.73 87.84
C ASN A 711 -10.16 33.87 87.54
N THR A 712 -10.97 33.68 86.50
CA THR A 712 -11.96 34.66 86.05
C THR A 712 -13.26 34.62 86.85
N TYR A 713 -13.45 33.63 87.73
CA TYR A 713 -14.70 33.41 88.48
C TYR A 713 -14.76 34.12 89.85
N THR A 714 -13.66 34.72 90.31
CA THR A 714 -13.62 35.48 91.57
C THR A 714 -12.68 36.68 91.49
N GLN A 715 -12.98 37.72 92.25
CA GLN A 715 -12.10 38.88 92.44
C GLN A 715 -11.20 38.75 93.68
N TYR A 716 -11.46 37.75 94.54
CA TYR A 716 -10.69 37.51 95.75
C TYR A 716 -9.46 36.65 95.43
N THR A 717 -8.28 37.15 95.78
CA THR A 717 -7.05 36.36 95.76
C THR A 717 -6.81 35.72 97.12
N MET A 718 -6.04 34.62 97.15
CA MET A 718 -5.76 33.95 98.42
C MET A 718 -4.99 34.86 99.38
N GLU A 719 -4.09 35.69 98.85
CA GLU A 719 -3.33 36.67 99.62
C GLU A 719 -4.26 37.69 100.30
N HIS A 720 -5.29 38.18 99.61
CA HIS A 720 -6.27 39.11 100.19
C HIS A 720 -7.06 38.49 101.34
N LEU A 721 -7.48 37.23 101.19
CA LEU A 721 -8.26 36.52 102.21
C LEU A 721 -7.44 36.17 103.45
N ARG A 722 -6.17 35.76 103.28
CA ARG A 722 -5.25 35.49 104.41
C ARG A 722 -5.05 36.72 105.29
N VAL A 723 -4.78 37.88 104.68
CA VAL A 723 -4.58 39.14 105.42
C VAL A 723 -5.85 39.51 106.19
N SER A 724 -7.01 39.40 105.55
CA SER A 724 -8.30 39.76 106.16
C SER A 724 -8.65 38.84 107.34
N TRP A 725 -8.34 37.55 107.25
CA TRP A 725 -8.56 36.57 108.32
C TRP A 725 -7.68 36.82 109.55
N GLU A 726 -6.37 37.05 109.35
CA GLU A 726 -5.44 37.36 110.45
C GLU A 726 -5.80 38.66 111.18
N GLN A 727 -6.28 39.66 110.41
CA GLN A 727 -6.76 40.92 110.99
C GLN A 727 -7.98 40.69 111.89
N LEU A 728 -8.95 39.87 111.47
CA LEU A 728 -10.13 39.50 112.26
C LEU A 728 -9.76 38.85 113.60
N LEU A 729 -8.84 37.87 113.58
CA LEU A 729 -8.34 37.19 114.79
C LEU A 729 -7.68 38.16 115.78
N THR A 730 -6.88 39.09 115.25
CA THR A 730 -6.20 40.09 116.07
C THR A 730 -7.20 41.06 116.71
N THR A 731 -8.23 41.50 115.96
CA THR A 731 -9.26 42.41 116.48
C THR A 731 -10.05 41.79 117.63
N ILE A 732 -10.47 40.53 117.52
CA ILE A 732 -11.28 39.88 118.58
C ILE A 732 -10.47 39.58 119.85
N ALA A 733 -9.18 39.23 119.71
CA ALA A 733 -8.32 39.00 120.87
C ALA A 733 -8.13 40.28 121.71
N ARG A 734 -8.02 41.43 121.03
CA ARG A 734 -7.90 42.74 121.66
C ARG A 734 -9.16 43.12 122.45
N THR A 735 -10.35 42.95 121.86
CA THR A 735 -11.62 43.31 122.52
C THR A 735 -11.91 42.44 123.75
N ILE A 736 -11.57 41.15 123.73
CA ILE A 736 -11.68 40.27 124.90
C ILE A 736 -10.81 40.78 126.06
N SER A 737 -9.54 41.07 125.77
CA SER A 737 -8.59 41.54 126.78
C SER A 737 -9.05 42.86 127.42
N GLU A 738 -9.68 43.72 126.63
CA GLU A 738 -10.21 45.00 127.09
C GLU A 738 -11.39 44.83 128.06
N ILE A 739 -12.32 43.90 127.78
CA ILE A 739 -13.47 43.63 128.67
C ILE A 739 -13.01 42.91 129.95
N GLU A 740 -12.07 41.96 129.87
CA GLU A 740 -11.53 41.25 131.05
C GLU A 740 -10.90 42.19 132.07
N ASN A 741 -10.13 43.17 131.60
CA ASN A 741 -9.54 44.20 132.46
C ASN A 741 -10.62 45.02 133.19
N GLN A 742 -11.77 45.27 132.56
CA GLN A 742 -12.86 46.01 133.20
C GLN A 742 -13.54 45.23 134.33
N ILE A 743 -13.65 43.91 134.22
CA ILE A 743 -14.22 43.05 135.28
C ILE A 743 -13.31 43.02 136.52
N LEU A 744 -12.00 42.84 136.30
CA LEU A 744 -11.00 42.79 137.38
C LEU A 744 -11.03 44.04 138.28
N THR A 745 -11.20 45.22 137.68
CA THR A 745 -11.32 46.49 138.40
C THR A 745 -12.49 46.50 139.38
N ARG A 746 -13.66 45.99 138.97
CA ARG A 746 -14.87 45.99 139.81
C ARG A 746 -14.65 45.18 141.08
N ASP A 747 -14.14 43.97 140.91
CA ASP A 747 -14.07 42.97 141.99
C ASP A 747 -13.01 43.35 143.04
N ALA A 748 -11.91 43.98 142.63
CA ALA A 748 -10.83 44.38 143.55
C ALA A 748 -11.23 45.45 144.57
N LYS A 749 -12.24 46.29 144.27
CA LYS A 749 -12.62 47.43 145.11
C LYS A 749 -13.88 47.21 145.94
N GLY A 750 -14.49 46.02 145.88
CA GLY A 750 -15.66 45.66 146.71
C GLY A 750 -16.94 46.45 146.41
N ILE A 751 -17.07 47.01 145.20
CA ILE A 751 -18.19 47.85 144.79
C ILE A 751 -19.31 46.97 144.23
N SER A 752 -20.56 47.20 144.66
CA SER A 752 -21.70 46.41 144.17
C SER A 752 -21.98 46.68 142.68
N GLN A 753 -22.61 45.73 141.98
CA GLN A 753 -22.94 45.94 140.56
C GLN A 753 -23.86 47.15 140.33
N GLU A 754 -24.80 47.40 141.24
CA GLU A 754 -25.68 48.57 141.17
C GLU A 754 -24.90 49.87 141.41
N GLN A 755 -23.97 49.89 142.38
CA GLN A 755 -23.11 51.06 142.62
C GLN A 755 -22.13 51.30 141.47
N LEU A 756 -21.53 50.26 140.89
CA LEU A 756 -20.66 50.43 139.73
C LEU A 756 -21.48 50.89 138.51
N HIS A 757 -22.67 50.35 138.32
CA HIS A 757 -23.58 50.79 137.26
C HIS A 757 -24.00 52.25 137.47
N GLU A 758 -24.27 52.66 138.71
CA GLU A 758 -24.61 54.04 139.04
C GLU A 758 -23.40 54.97 138.80
N TYR A 759 -22.22 54.63 139.31
CA TYR A 759 -20.98 55.37 139.03
C TYR A 759 -20.68 55.46 137.55
N ARG A 760 -20.94 54.40 136.77
CA ARG A 760 -20.68 54.38 135.32
C ARG A 760 -21.75 55.09 134.52
N THR A 761 -23.01 55.07 134.98
CA THR A 761 -24.09 55.85 134.38
C THR A 761 -23.84 57.33 134.62
N SER A 762 -23.42 57.72 135.83
CA SER A 762 -22.96 59.07 136.13
C SER A 762 -21.75 59.44 135.27
N PHE A 763 -20.75 58.57 135.16
CA PHE A 763 -19.56 58.81 134.35
C PHE A 763 -19.91 59.01 132.86
N ASN A 764 -20.67 58.10 132.26
CA ASN A 764 -21.10 58.19 130.85
C ASN A 764 -22.07 59.34 130.59
N HIS A 765 -22.87 59.75 131.59
CA HIS A 765 -23.76 60.91 131.45
C HIS A 765 -22.98 62.23 131.34
N PHE A 766 -21.85 62.33 132.05
CA PHE A 766 -20.98 63.51 132.01
C PHE A 766 -19.89 63.43 130.93
N ASP A 767 -19.49 62.22 130.49
CA ASP A 767 -18.59 61.95 129.35
C ASP A 767 -19.32 62.14 128.01
N LYS A 768 -19.43 63.39 127.56
CA LYS A 768 -20.15 63.77 126.34
C LYS A 768 -19.43 63.42 125.04
N ASP A 769 -18.11 63.25 125.08
CA ASP A 769 -17.30 62.94 123.90
C ASP A 769 -17.00 61.44 123.74
N HIS A 770 -17.48 60.62 124.68
CA HIS A 770 -17.28 59.17 124.72
C HIS A 770 -15.81 58.79 124.64
N SER A 771 -14.94 59.66 125.17
CA SER A 771 -13.50 59.45 125.18
C SER A 771 -13.08 58.41 126.21
N GLY A 772 -13.95 58.06 127.16
CA GLY A 772 -13.67 57.12 128.25
C GLY A 772 -12.93 57.78 129.43
N ALA A 773 -12.85 59.11 129.49
CA ALA A 773 -12.23 59.90 130.56
C ALA A 773 -13.03 61.19 130.82
N LEU A 774 -13.23 61.57 132.09
CA LEU A 774 -13.89 62.83 132.45
C LEU A 774 -12.88 63.96 132.57
N MET A 775 -13.05 65.04 131.80
CA MET A 775 -12.18 66.21 131.91
C MET A 775 -12.45 66.99 133.20
N ALA A 776 -11.49 67.80 133.66
CA ALA A 776 -11.56 68.51 134.95
C ALA A 776 -12.89 69.24 135.22
N GLU A 777 -13.50 69.90 134.23
CA GLU A 777 -14.77 70.62 134.42
C GLU A 777 -16.00 69.70 134.43
N GLU A 778 -15.94 68.58 133.72
CA GLU A 778 -16.97 67.54 133.77
C GLU A 778 -16.92 66.81 135.12
N PHE A 779 -15.72 66.57 135.63
CA PHE A 779 -15.50 66.00 136.96
C PHE A 779 -15.93 66.97 138.07
N LYS A 780 -15.64 68.28 137.95
CA LYS A 780 -16.12 69.31 138.88
C LYS A 780 -17.65 69.37 138.93
N ALA A 781 -18.30 69.32 137.77
CA ALA A 781 -19.76 69.27 137.68
C ALA A 781 -20.33 67.98 138.30
N CYS A 782 -19.66 66.85 138.13
CA CYS A 782 -20.03 65.58 138.75
C CYS A 782 -19.99 65.66 140.29
N LEU A 783 -18.91 66.21 140.89
CA LEU A 783 -18.78 66.36 142.34
C LEU A 783 -19.83 67.28 142.97
N ILE A 784 -20.17 68.39 142.32
CA ILE A 784 -21.26 69.29 142.77
C ILE A 784 -22.60 68.54 142.77
N SER A 785 -22.85 67.71 141.75
CA SER A 785 -24.09 66.92 141.67
C SER A 785 -24.21 65.85 142.76
N LEU A 786 -23.07 65.40 143.31
CA LEU A 786 -22.97 64.42 144.40
C LEU A 786 -23.00 65.07 145.80
N SER A 787 -23.31 66.37 145.89
CA SER A 787 -23.50 67.13 147.14
C SER A 787 -22.23 67.36 147.98
N TYR A 788 -21.05 67.35 147.37
CA TYR A 788 -19.81 67.80 148.03
C TYR A 788 -19.73 69.34 148.01
N ASP A 789 -19.50 69.97 149.17
CA ASP A 789 -19.45 71.44 149.36
C ASP A 789 -18.19 72.06 148.72
N VAL A 790 -18.18 72.07 147.40
CA VAL A 790 -17.26 72.85 146.56
C VAL A 790 -18.04 74.08 146.08
N GLU A 791 -18.21 75.07 146.95
CA GLU A 791 -18.82 76.35 146.57
C GLU A 791 -17.97 77.06 145.50
N ASN A 792 -18.59 77.84 144.60
CA ASN A 792 -17.88 78.58 143.53
C ASN A 792 -17.18 79.86 144.07
N ASP A 793 -16.51 79.73 145.20
CA ASP A 793 -15.71 80.75 145.84
C ASP A 793 -14.25 80.31 145.93
N LYS A 794 -13.35 81.25 146.27
CA LYS A 794 -11.89 80.98 146.27
C LYS A 794 -11.49 79.87 147.25
N GLN A 795 -12.37 79.51 148.18
CA GLN A 795 -12.14 78.48 149.18
C GLN A 795 -12.55 77.11 148.63
N GLY A 796 -13.66 77.00 147.91
CA GLY A 796 -14.04 75.77 147.18
C GLY A 796 -13.09 75.42 146.03
N ASP A 797 -12.53 76.40 145.30
CA ASP A 797 -11.55 76.11 144.24
C ASP A 797 -10.24 75.51 144.77
N VAL A 798 -9.83 75.88 145.99
CA VAL A 798 -8.65 75.29 146.64
C VAL A 798 -8.93 73.85 147.05
N GLU A 799 -10.14 73.57 147.52
CA GLU A 799 -10.56 72.22 147.89
C GLU A 799 -10.72 71.30 146.67
N PHE A 800 -11.27 71.81 145.55
CA PHE A 800 -11.32 71.06 144.29
C PHE A 800 -9.92 70.77 143.74
N ALA A 801 -8.99 71.73 143.80
CA ALA A 801 -7.61 71.51 143.39
C ALA A 801 -6.91 70.44 144.27
N ARG A 802 -7.22 70.40 145.56
CA ARG A 802 -6.75 69.34 146.48
C ARG A 802 -7.31 67.98 146.08
N ILE A 803 -8.62 67.88 145.81
CA ILE A 803 -9.27 66.65 145.37
C ILE A 803 -8.69 66.18 144.03
N MET A 804 -8.61 67.06 143.02
CA MET A 804 -8.04 66.75 141.70
C MET A 804 -6.59 66.25 141.80
N GLY A 805 -5.79 66.79 142.72
CA GLY A 805 -4.43 66.29 142.98
C GLY A 805 -4.37 64.86 143.54
N ILE A 806 -5.43 64.39 144.20
CA ILE A 806 -5.54 63.01 144.69
C ILE A 806 -5.99 62.07 143.56
N VAL A 807 -6.92 62.51 142.71
CA VAL A 807 -7.52 61.67 141.65
C VAL A 807 -6.70 61.67 140.35
N ASP A 808 -5.89 62.71 140.12
CA ASP A 808 -5.01 62.88 138.96
C ASP A 808 -3.60 63.32 139.39
N PRO A 809 -2.79 62.42 140.02
CA PRO A 809 -1.45 62.76 140.51
C PRO A 809 -0.46 63.12 139.38
N ASN A 810 -0.77 62.69 138.15
CA ASN A 810 -0.01 62.96 136.92
C ASN A 810 -0.43 64.27 136.22
N ASN A 811 -1.41 65.00 136.76
CA ASN A 811 -1.86 66.31 136.28
C ASN A 811 -2.27 66.30 134.79
N SER A 812 -2.85 65.18 134.35
CA SER A 812 -3.29 64.95 132.97
C SER A 812 -4.53 65.75 132.59
N GLY A 813 -5.26 66.28 133.58
CA GLY A 813 -6.51 67.02 133.41
C GLY A 813 -7.72 66.14 133.07
N ALA A 814 -7.53 64.81 133.01
CA ALA A 814 -8.52 63.82 132.63
C ALA A 814 -8.60 62.71 133.69
N VAL A 815 -9.75 62.58 134.33
CA VAL A 815 -10.03 61.56 135.33
C VAL A 815 -10.56 60.32 134.64
N THR A 816 -9.72 59.28 134.55
CA THR A 816 -10.15 57.97 134.03
C THR A 816 -11.21 57.36 134.94
N PHE A 817 -12.06 56.49 134.38
CA PHE A 817 -13.08 55.79 135.15
C PHE A 817 -12.50 55.04 136.37
N GLN A 818 -11.28 54.52 136.25
CA GLN A 818 -10.58 53.85 137.34
C GLN A 818 -10.31 54.79 138.53
N ALA A 819 -9.77 55.97 138.24
CA ALA A 819 -9.38 56.96 139.24
C ALA A 819 -10.60 57.58 139.91
N PHE A 820 -11.66 57.83 139.13
CA PHE A 820 -12.97 58.26 139.63
C PHE A 820 -13.51 57.32 140.72
N ILE A 821 -13.40 56.01 140.50
CA ILE A 821 -13.86 54.99 141.43
C ILE A 821 -12.98 54.91 142.70
N ASP A 822 -11.66 55.03 142.58
CA ASP A 822 -10.75 55.02 143.74
C ASP A 822 -11.09 56.13 144.73
N PHE A 823 -11.37 57.33 144.21
CA PHE A 823 -11.74 58.48 145.04
C PHE A 823 -13.03 58.25 145.83
N MET A 824 -14.11 57.82 145.16
CA MET A 824 -15.42 57.61 145.81
C MET A 824 -15.38 56.51 146.89
N SER A 825 -14.50 55.51 146.74
CA SER A 825 -14.41 54.39 147.69
C SER A 825 -13.65 54.72 148.99
N ARG A 826 -12.69 55.67 148.97
CA ARG A 826 -11.83 55.98 150.13
C ARG A 826 -12.49 56.81 151.22
N GLU A 827 -13.47 57.63 150.89
CA GLU A 827 -14.13 58.55 151.83
C GLU A 827 -15.08 57.87 152.84
N THR A 828 -15.24 56.53 152.82
CA THR A 828 -16.32 55.82 153.54
C THR A 828 -15.90 54.91 154.71
N THR A 829 -14.64 54.88 155.17
CA THR A 829 -14.15 53.92 156.23
C THR A 829 -13.15 54.50 157.28
N ASP A 830 -13.33 54.25 158.61
CA ASP A 830 -12.53 54.73 159.79
C ASP A 830 -11.59 53.65 160.45
N THR A 831 -10.41 54.00 161.06
CA THR A 831 -9.43 53.08 161.76
C THR A 831 -8.66 53.66 163.00
N ASP A 832 -8.32 52.84 164.04
CA ASP A 832 -7.73 53.15 165.40
C ASP A 832 -6.18 53.44 165.51
N THR A 833 -5.69 54.05 166.63
CA THR A 833 -4.32 54.67 166.81
C THR A 833 -3.35 54.04 167.85
N ALA A 834 -2.04 54.37 167.73
CA ALA A 834 -0.88 53.84 168.49
C ALA A 834 -0.98 53.87 170.03
N ASP A 835 -1.55 54.94 170.60
CA ASP A 835 -1.55 55.17 172.05
C ASP A 835 -2.41 54.15 172.81
N GLN A 836 -3.45 53.62 172.18
CA GLN A 836 -4.31 52.59 172.78
C GLN A 836 -3.57 51.25 172.95
N VAL A 837 -2.63 50.96 172.05
CA VAL A 837 -1.82 49.73 172.09
C VAL A 837 -0.75 49.82 173.18
N ILE A 838 -0.12 50.97 173.38
CA ILE A 838 0.85 51.20 174.48
C ILE A 838 0.19 51.01 175.84
N ALA A 839 -1.02 51.54 176.02
CA ALA A 839 -1.77 51.40 177.26
C ALA A 839 -2.05 49.92 177.61
N SER A 840 -2.30 49.09 176.60
CA SER A 840 -2.54 47.66 176.77
C SER A 840 -1.30 46.91 177.27
N PHE A 841 -0.11 47.20 176.73
CA PHE A 841 1.13 46.59 177.20
C PHE A 841 1.57 47.04 178.59
N ARG A 842 1.20 48.26 179.00
CA ARG A 842 1.49 48.76 180.36
C ARG A 842 0.80 47.95 181.45
N ILE A 843 -0.43 47.51 181.19
CA ILE A 843 -1.20 46.64 182.08
C ILE A 843 -0.52 45.26 182.19
N LEU A 844 -0.09 44.70 181.06
CA LEU A 844 0.60 43.40 180.99
C LEU A 844 1.93 43.39 181.78
N ALA A 845 2.65 44.51 181.82
CA ALA A 845 3.92 44.66 182.55
C ALA A 845 3.75 44.89 184.07
N GLY A 846 2.52 44.95 184.59
CA GLY A 846 2.25 45.26 185.99
C GLY A 846 2.68 46.67 186.39
N ASP A 847 2.36 47.66 185.54
CA ASP A 847 2.72 49.09 185.66
C ASP A 847 4.23 49.40 185.66
N LYS A 848 5.07 48.41 185.33
CA LYS A 848 6.50 48.63 185.12
C LYS A 848 6.75 49.25 183.74
N PRO A 849 7.79 50.09 183.60
CA PRO A 849 8.17 50.68 182.31
C PRO A 849 8.86 49.68 181.37
N TYR A 850 8.97 48.41 181.75
CA TYR A 850 9.54 47.33 180.95
C TYR A 850 8.73 46.05 181.17
N ILE A 851 8.79 45.14 180.22
CA ILE A 851 8.19 43.80 180.32
C ILE A 851 9.26 42.74 180.11
N THR A 852 9.19 41.61 180.81
CA THR A 852 10.16 40.52 180.63
C THR A 852 9.68 39.48 179.62
N PRO A 853 10.59 38.77 178.92
CA PRO A 853 10.25 37.69 177.99
C PRO A 853 9.35 36.61 178.61
N ASP A 854 9.57 36.30 179.89
CA ASP A 854 8.74 35.33 180.60
C ASP A 854 7.33 35.86 180.91
N GLU A 855 7.18 37.16 181.20
CA GLU A 855 5.86 37.80 181.32
C GLU A 855 5.12 37.79 179.97
N LEU A 856 5.79 38.10 178.86
CA LEU A 856 5.21 38.03 177.51
C LEU A 856 4.78 36.60 177.13
N ARG A 857 5.63 35.59 177.38
CA ARG A 857 5.30 34.17 177.11
C ARG A 857 4.18 33.64 177.99
N ARG A 858 3.97 34.21 179.18
CA ARG A 858 2.90 33.79 180.08
C ARG A 858 1.54 34.38 179.69
N GLU A 859 1.52 35.65 179.32
CA GLU A 859 0.26 36.39 179.10
C GLU A 859 -0.19 36.43 177.63
N LEU A 860 0.72 36.20 176.67
CA LEU A 860 0.39 36.16 175.23
C LEU A 860 0.57 34.75 174.64
N PRO A 861 -0.19 34.41 173.58
CA PRO A 861 0.05 33.21 172.79
C PRO A 861 1.50 33.11 172.29
N ALA A 862 2.04 31.89 172.22
CA ALA A 862 3.47 31.65 172.06
C ALA A 862 4.08 32.28 170.79
N ASP A 863 3.34 32.35 169.69
CA ASP A 863 3.76 32.98 168.44
C ASP A 863 3.89 34.50 168.57
N GLN A 864 2.93 35.14 169.25
CA GLN A 864 2.93 36.58 169.49
C GLN A 864 3.97 36.98 170.54
N ALA A 865 4.14 36.16 171.58
CA ALA A 865 5.16 36.38 172.60
C ALA A 865 6.57 36.34 172.00
N GLU A 866 6.89 35.32 171.19
CA GLU A 866 8.20 35.24 170.51
C GLU A 866 8.39 36.38 169.50
N TYR A 867 7.33 36.77 168.78
CA TYR A 867 7.39 37.90 167.87
C TYR A 867 7.69 39.22 168.60
N CYS A 868 7.02 39.49 169.72
CA CYS A 868 7.29 40.64 170.56
C CYS A 868 8.72 40.60 171.13
N ILE A 869 9.19 39.45 171.63
CA ILE A 869 10.56 39.31 172.17
C ILE A 869 11.62 39.58 171.10
N ALA A 870 11.41 39.09 169.87
CA ALA A 870 12.37 39.28 168.78
C ALA A 870 12.43 40.73 168.28
N ARG A 871 11.35 41.50 168.43
CA ARG A 871 11.20 42.85 167.86
C ARG A 871 11.28 43.97 168.89
N MET A 872 11.06 43.70 170.17
CA MET A 872 11.21 44.68 171.25
C MET A 872 12.68 44.84 171.62
N ALA A 873 13.11 46.08 171.81
CA ALA A 873 14.48 46.37 172.20
C ALA A 873 14.67 46.12 173.72
N PRO A 874 15.87 45.70 174.17
CA PRO A 874 16.15 45.52 175.59
C PRO A 874 16.16 46.86 176.35
N TYR A 875 15.50 46.87 177.52
CA TYR A 875 15.32 48.05 178.36
C TYR A 875 16.59 48.36 179.18
N SER A 876 17.11 49.58 179.06
CA SER A 876 18.40 50.01 179.64
C SER A 876 18.28 50.98 180.83
N GLY A 877 17.10 51.09 181.44
CA GLY A 877 16.83 52.04 182.53
C GLY A 877 17.55 51.72 183.84
N PRO A 878 17.61 52.67 184.80
CA PRO A 878 18.34 52.52 186.07
C PRO A 878 17.85 51.37 186.96
N ASP A 879 16.64 50.86 186.73
CA ASP A 879 16.05 49.70 187.42
C ASP A 879 16.04 48.40 186.57
N ALA A 880 16.87 48.34 185.52
CA ALA A 880 16.90 47.23 184.58
C ALA A 880 17.35 45.92 185.24
N VAL A 881 16.47 44.92 185.19
CA VAL A 881 16.78 43.52 185.47
C VAL A 881 17.31 42.83 184.20
N PRO A 882 18.11 41.76 184.31
CA PRO A 882 18.59 41.02 183.15
C PRO A 882 17.41 40.59 182.26
N GLU A 883 17.52 40.87 180.95
CA GLU A 883 16.54 40.55 179.90
C GLU A 883 15.21 41.35 179.88
N ALA A 884 15.12 42.51 180.52
CA ALA A 884 13.95 43.39 180.38
C ALA A 884 13.80 43.97 178.94
N LEU A 885 12.56 44.11 178.42
CA LEU A 885 12.21 44.61 177.08
C LEU A 885 11.33 45.88 177.13
N ASP A 886 11.49 46.78 176.16
CA ASP A 886 10.73 48.02 176.02
C ASP A 886 9.59 47.89 174.99
N TYR A 887 8.35 47.90 175.49
CA TYR A 887 7.14 47.80 174.66
C TYR A 887 6.63 49.16 174.15
N MET A 888 7.11 50.29 174.70
CA MET A 888 6.66 51.63 174.30
C MET A 888 7.21 51.97 172.92
N SER A 889 8.52 51.80 172.73
CA SER A 889 9.17 52.04 171.43
C SER A 889 8.64 51.12 170.32
N PHE A 890 8.31 49.87 170.65
CA PHE A 890 7.72 48.92 169.70
C PHE A 890 6.34 49.36 169.21
N SER A 891 5.47 49.84 170.10
CA SER A 891 4.09 50.21 169.74
C SER A 891 4.04 51.50 168.90
N THR A 892 4.90 52.48 169.18
CA THR A 892 5.02 53.70 168.36
C THR A 892 5.61 53.39 166.97
N ALA A 893 6.52 52.42 166.84
CA ALA A 893 7.06 52.01 165.54
C ALA A 893 6.04 51.25 164.67
N LEU A 894 5.02 50.62 165.26
CA LEU A 894 4.00 49.88 164.53
C LEU A 894 2.95 50.78 163.88
N TYR A 895 2.74 51.98 164.44
CA TYR A 895 1.70 52.95 164.02
C TYR A 895 2.28 54.35 163.69
N GLY A 896 3.60 54.50 163.69
CA GLY A 896 4.25 55.78 163.45
C GLY A 896 4.16 56.20 161.99
N GLU A 897 3.36 57.24 161.74
CA GLU A 897 3.50 58.17 160.62
C GLU A 897 4.97 58.54 160.42
N SER A 898 5.45 58.42 159.19
CA SER A 898 6.70 59.02 158.76
C SER A 898 6.44 59.75 157.44
N ASP A 899 6.40 61.07 157.55
CA ASP A 899 6.32 62.07 156.48
C ASP A 899 6.98 61.64 155.16
N LEU A 900 6.18 61.56 154.09
CA LEU A 900 6.53 61.89 152.71
C LEU A 900 5.28 62.06 151.83
#